data_AF-A0A8K0L9S1-F1
#
_entry.id   AF-A0A8K0L9S1-F1
#
_cell.length_a   1.000
_cell.length_b   1.000
_cell.length_c   1.000
_cell.angle_alpha   90.00
_cell.angle_beta   90.00
_cell.angle_gamma   90.00
#
_symmetry.space_group_name_H-M   'P 1'
#
loop_
_entity.id
_entity.type
_entity.pdbx_description
1 polymer ?
#
loop_
_entity_poly.entity_id
_entity_poly.type
_entity_poly.pdbx_seq_one_letter_code
_entity_poly.pdbx_strand_id
1 'polypeptide(L)'
;MIEYDRHESPYAFRELLKDVPLSAAEEENAAQPYITCVDYWDSNLYIGGSNGELLHFVSIPGEDESDPPTFILASRLEPPFTPPAVGSELPGVQQILLLPSVKKACVVCNGTYSFYTLPELSPAYGGKIKQGDCNWVGGLDENRTYEEDESVIIIICLKQRIRVIRIGEQAKRIRDIELPGCVNVRRRGDLACVADEKSYSLIDVVNQRKIDLFPISSVPADISRAPSPNPSPRRSGEGPRPRPVSMHFPNSTETASPIRSHVRGHERISSLGAEPRNTDRLTPDSPSQWPSRRSSRQFSPGPDSPVRSRSPLAQPRDGDNKPPPAQTIEPETPPPPPEPLRPLILSPSPNEFLLSTGTIRSDPGVGMFVNHDGDVSRGTLEFSTSPSALLLDGQSNEPETPQSPTPPSGDSQVIALLRRQGSDQIVIETQGLDADPSSKAYLSIPDTASDAKIINPGLCQSTSENTISTPNIVFKLGLRRLYVKDTTKAGRQSDDAKAKQEDQLIERFAITTTRSVFFMKQSLYWLVRHPILLKLDARLDGALKSTATSSLLTVQRSEAEYVFNSLRGRDPQDEIQFMTFNYIRQKAAVLLLLDLMIKTAHGTGASQKDLQYTQEALQSSDVEPRVVLSLIPALRDEISESDNGIWVPGGLRSLIEQVQTNPQLSTLQHDSATFYNNILPLLKSYLLSWRKKKGFGSIADEVHVFQTVDAALLHVLLLLDSRSPSGPASAGSVRAELNDVVDNGVDCFDRAVVLMESFHRLYVLSRLYQSRKKAPLVLSTWRRILDGEKDLGGELIDGETDIRRYLTKIKDTSVVREYGAWLANRNPPLGVQIFADDSSRVKFTPPEAVALLKEKAPNAVQHFLEYLVFTKKQPQYSADLISFYLSSLLDTLKSSDPARDALRTTIEVYLSIPAPKQTFLAFTEDNAPREEWHTHRLRLLQLLSSTSPIDISSITTHIQPYADLLVPETIVLFSRANQHEEALTALVHQLGDYDTAVRYCLRSGRDVFPISVRIKTSPLSDASPQNTTQRNLFALLLEQYLSINDIDTRLSLASELLARFGAWFDAPTILSRIPADWPVRAVEGFLTTAMRSLVKERRETGIIRALAAGENLRVSVDVVERQEHLGPVVQDKGEVGGAVEGKSWADSGYGSMGTSQRSEGTVGGDE
;
A
#
# COMPACT_ATOMS: atom_id res chain seq x y z
N MET A 1 38.70 25.35 9.77
CA MET A 1 37.70 26.21 9.11
C MET A 1 38.08 26.29 7.65
N ILE A 2 37.25 25.72 6.77
CA ILE A 2 37.36 25.86 5.32
C ILE A 2 36.02 26.47 4.92
N GLU A 3 36.04 27.58 4.19
CA GLU A 3 34.82 28.25 3.78
C GLU A 3 34.07 27.35 2.79
N TYR A 4 32.83 26.99 3.14
CA TYR A 4 31.92 26.24 2.28
C TYR A 4 31.42 27.16 1.16
N ASP A 5 32.26 27.34 0.14
CA ASP A 5 31.78 27.92 -1.11
C ASP A 5 30.76 26.96 -1.75
N ARG A 6 29.74 27.51 -2.40
CA ARG A 6 28.54 26.75 -2.76
C ARG A 6 28.80 25.88 -3.99
N HIS A 7 29.30 24.65 -3.77
CA HIS A 7 29.62 23.70 -4.84
C HIS A 7 28.37 23.17 -5.59
N GLU A 8 27.91 23.95 -6.57
CA GLU A 8 27.00 23.47 -7.62
C GLU A 8 27.73 22.55 -8.63
N SER A 9 29.06 22.63 -8.72
CA SER A 9 29.94 21.76 -9.52
C SER A 9 29.84 20.26 -9.17
N PRO A 10 29.95 19.33 -10.15
CA PRO A 10 30.21 17.91 -9.90
C PRO A 10 31.69 17.58 -9.68
N TYR A 11 32.62 18.53 -9.78
CA TYR A 11 34.05 18.36 -9.52
C TYR A 11 34.57 19.31 -8.45
N ALA A 12 35.67 18.93 -7.80
CA ALA A 12 36.52 19.80 -6.99
C ALA A 12 38.02 19.62 -7.33
N PHE A 13 38.82 20.60 -6.95
CA PHE A 13 40.27 20.53 -7.02
C PHE A 13 40.84 19.83 -5.78
N ARG A 14 41.69 18.82 -5.98
CA ARG A 14 42.60 18.29 -4.96
C ARG A 14 44.01 18.72 -5.33
N GLU A 15 44.68 19.45 -4.45
CA GLU A 15 46.07 19.88 -4.65
C GLU A 15 46.99 18.67 -4.87
N LEU A 16 47.86 18.76 -5.88
CA LEU A 16 48.81 17.72 -6.25
C LEU A 16 50.24 18.16 -5.91
N LEU A 17 50.64 19.33 -6.40
CA LEU A 17 51.95 19.91 -6.16
C LEU A 17 51.87 21.44 -6.31
N LYS A 18 52.40 22.18 -5.34
CA LYS A 18 52.48 23.63 -5.35
C LYS A 18 53.94 24.06 -5.39
N ASP A 19 54.19 25.26 -5.93
CA ASP A 19 55.50 25.88 -6.07
C ASP A 19 56.53 24.99 -6.78
N VAL A 20 56.15 24.46 -7.96
CA VAL A 20 57.03 23.64 -8.81
C VAL A 20 58.33 24.41 -9.13
N PRO A 21 59.52 23.87 -8.80
CA PRO A 21 60.79 24.56 -8.93
C PRO A 21 61.25 24.65 -10.39
N LEU A 22 60.76 25.65 -11.11
CA LEU A 22 61.24 26.06 -12.44
C LEU A 22 62.33 27.14 -12.28
N SER A 23 63.45 26.99 -13.00
CA SER A 23 64.55 27.96 -12.97
C SER A 23 64.13 29.28 -13.64
N ALA A 24 64.25 30.39 -12.91
CA ALA A 24 64.08 31.73 -13.45
C ALA A 24 65.23 32.05 -14.43
N ALA A 25 64.92 32.80 -15.49
CA ALA A 25 65.93 33.29 -16.42
C ALA A 25 66.82 34.36 -15.77
N GLU A 26 68.08 34.45 -16.19
CA GLU A 26 69.08 35.35 -15.61
C GLU A 26 68.87 36.84 -15.97
N GLU A 27 67.87 37.17 -16.80
CA GLU A 27 67.56 38.54 -17.24
C GLU A 27 66.56 39.23 -16.29
N GLU A 28 66.91 40.41 -15.77
CA GLU A 28 66.13 41.18 -14.76
C GLU A 28 64.69 41.57 -15.17
N ASN A 29 64.30 41.38 -16.44
CA ASN A 29 62.95 41.67 -16.97
C ASN A 29 62.24 40.44 -17.58
N ALA A 30 62.79 39.23 -17.45
CA ALA A 30 62.17 38.04 -18.01
C ALA A 30 60.85 37.66 -17.28
N ALA A 31 59.86 37.20 -18.04
CA ALA A 31 58.61 36.69 -17.46
C ALA A 31 58.87 35.43 -16.62
N GLN A 32 58.20 35.31 -15.47
CA GLN A 32 58.36 34.14 -14.60
C GLN A 32 57.99 32.84 -15.34
N PRO A 33 58.79 31.76 -15.18
CA PRO A 33 58.53 30.50 -15.85
C PRO A 33 57.28 29.81 -15.30
N TYR A 34 56.49 29.23 -16.19
CA TYR A 34 55.22 28.58 -15.88
C TYR A 34 55.13 27.18 -16.53
N ILE A 35 54.22 26.37 -16.01
CA ILE A 35 53.95 25.02 -16.52
C ILE A 35 53.20 25.10 -17.85
N THR A 36 53.67 24.35 -18.84
CA THR A 36 53.12 24.36 -20.21
C THR A 36 52.39 23.07 -20.56
N CYS A 37 52.88 21.93 -20.07
CA CYS A 37 52.27 20.62 -20.25
C CYS A 37 52.66 19.68 -19.09
N VAL A 38 51.79 18.74 -18.76
CA VAL A 38 52.01 17.73 -17.71
C VAL A 38 51.42 16.40 -18.17
N ASP A 39 52.06 15.30 -17.77
CA ASP A 39 51.52 13.96 -17.86
C ASP A 39 51.91 13.15 -16.61
N TYR A 40 51.10 12.16 -16.24
CA TYR A 40 51.28 11.30 -15.07
C TYR A 40 51.12 9.84 -15.50
N TRP A 41 52.14 9.04 -15.17
CA TRP A 41 52.19 7.62 -15.50
C TRP A 41 52.92 6.82 -14.41
N ASP A 42 52.26 5.79 -13.89
CA ASP A 42 52.85 4.78 -12.99
C ASP A 42 53.62 5.40 -11.81
N SER A 43 52.96 6.23 -11.01
CA SER A 43 53.56 6.98 -9.90
C SER A 43 54.66 7.99 -10.30
N ASN A 44 54.88 8.26 -11.59
CA ASN A 44 55.82 9.27 -12.08
C ASN A 44 55.06 10.45 -12.68
N LEU A 45 55.45 11.68 -12.31
CA LEU A 45 54.86 12.94 -12.76
C LEU A 45 55.87 13.71 -13.61
N TYR A 46 55.50 14.00 -14.86
CA TYR A 46 56.36 14.65 -15.86
C TYR A 46 55.82 16.05 -16.16
N ILE A 47 56.67 17.08 -16.02
CA ILE A 47 56.27 18.49 -16.12
C ILE A 47 57.18 19.21 -17.12
N GLY A 48 56.58 19.82 -18.15
CA GLY A 48 57.25 20.74 -19.06
C GLY A 48 57.12 22.20 -18.59
N GLY A 49 58.23 22.93 -18.63
CA GLY A 49 58.31 24.35 -18.31
C GLY A 49 58.47 25.25 -19.53
N SER A 50 57.98 26.49 -19.41
CA SER A 50 58.10 27.53 -20.45
C SER A 50 59.54 27.99 -20.71
N ASN A 51 60.44 27.72 -19.77
CA ASN A 51 61.89 27.95 -19.88
C ASN A 51 62.63 26.85 -20.66
N GLY A 52 61.95 25.76 -21.05
CA GLY A 52 62.56 24.61 -21.71
C GLY A 52 63.03 23.50 -20.77
N GLU A 53 62.81 23.62 -19.45
CA GLU A 53 63.07 22.53 -18.52
C GLU A 53 62.00 21.42 -18.61
N LEU A 54 62.44 20.18 -18.50
CA LEU A 54 61.62 18.99 -18.31
C LEU A 54 61.95 18.41 -16.93
N LEU A 55 60.97 18.43 -16.03
CA LEU A 55 61.08 17.90 -14.67
C LEU A 55 60.37 16.54 -14.58
N HIS A 56 60.94 15.64 -13.79
CA HIS A 56 60.36 14.34 -13.47
C HIS A 56 60.40 14.13 -11.96
N PHE A 57 59.22 13.89 -11.40
CA PHE A 57 58.99 13.62 -9.99
C PHE A 57 58.51 12.19 -9.80
N VAL A 58 58.97 11.54 -8.74
CA VAL A 58 58.49 10.23 -8.28
C VAL A 58 57.54 10.44 -7.11
N SER A 59 56.39 9.79 -7.17
CA SER A 59 55.40 9.73 -6.09
C SER A 59 55.80 8.68 -5.07
N ILE A 60 55.82 9.07 -3.79
CA ILE A 60 56.02 8.17 -2.66
C ILE A 60 54.70 8.12 -1.89
N PRO A 61 54.11 6.92 -1.67
CA PRO A 61 52.88 6.79 -0.88
C PRO A 61 53.12 7.24 0.57
N GLY A 62 52.05 7.71 1.23
CA GLY A 62 52.10 8.05 2.65
C GLY A 62 52.32 6.83 3.54
N GLU A 63 52.58 7.06 4.84
CA GLU A 63 52.76 5.97 5.81
C GLU A 63 51.43 5.22 6.07
N ASP A 64 50.30 5.92 6.00
CA ASP A 64 48.94 5.38 6.00
C ASP A 64 48.27 5.55 4.61
N GLU A 65 47.34 4.65 4.23
CA GLU A 65 46.59 4.73 2.95
C GLU A 65 45.72 6.00 2.80
N SER A 66 45.48 6.73 3.90
CA SER A 66 44.77 8.00 3.89
C SER A 66 45.65 9.22 3.57
N ASP A 67 46.96 9.11 3.71
CA ASP A 67 47.87 10.24 3.57
C ASP A 67 48.11 10.61 2.09
N PRO A 68 48.22 11.91 1.75
CA PRO A 68 48.50 12.32 0.39
C PRO A 68 49.90 11.87 -0.04
N PRO A 69 50.08 11.33 -1.25
CA PRO A 69 51.40 10.95 -1.73
C PRO A 69 52.32 12.17 -1.86
N THR A 70 53.59 12.00 -1.51
CA THR A 70 54.61 13.05 -1.60
C THR A 70 55.41 12.92 -2.89
N PHE A 71 55.70 14.04 -3.55
CA PHE A 71 56.43 14.05 -4.82
C PHE A 71 57.86 14.53 -4.62
N ILE A 72 58.85 13.69 -4.97
CA ILE A 72 60.27 14.04 -4.91
C ILE A 72 60.80 14.22 -6.34
N LEU A 73 61.51 15.32 -6.60
CA LEU A 73 62.16 15.58 -7.87
C LEU A 73 63.29 14.55 -8.10
N ALA A 74 63.13 13.70 -9.10
CA ALA A 74 64.09 12.64 -9.45
C ALA A 74 65.07 13.07 -10.54
N SER A 75 64.60 13.83 -11.55
CA SER A 75 65.48 14.35 -12.60
C SER A 75 64.98 15.67 -13.20
N ARG A 76 65.93 16.46 -13.70
CA ARG A 76 65.72 17.69 -14.49
C ARG A 76 66.57 17.60 -15.75
N LEU A 77 65.95 17.86 -16.91
CA LEU A 77 66.60 17.81 -18.22
C LEU A 77 66.21 19.02 -19.07
N GLU A 78 67.07 19.39 -20.02
CA GLU A 78 66.78 20.37 -21.07
C GLU A 78 66.70 19.64 -22.42
N PRO A 79 65.50 19.48 -23.03
CA PRO A 79 65.38 18.80 -24.31
C PRO A 79 66.08 19.58 -25.45
N PRO A 80 66.76 18.89 -26.38
CA PRO A 80 67.50 19.57 -27.45
C PRO A 80 66.53 20.16 -28.47
N PHE A 81 66.51 21.49 -28.58
CA PHE A 81 65.72 22.20 -29.56
C PHE A 81 66.55 22.92 -30.62
N THR A 82 65.91 23.21 -31.76
CA THR A 82 66.47 24.07 -32.81
C THR A 82 66.05 25.50 -32.49
N PRO A 83 66.97 26.48 -32.36
CA PRO A 83 66.59 27.85 -32.01
C PRO A 83 65.64 28.44 -33.08
N PRO A 84 64.57 29.15 -32.67
CA PRO A 84 63.62 29.70 -33.61
C PRO A 84 64.25 30.72 -34.55
N ALA A 85 63.67 30.87 -35.74
CA ALA A 85 63.97 32.03 -36.58
C ALA A 85 63.53 33.32 -35.84
N VAL A 86 64.34 34.38 -35.98
CA VAL A 86 64.22 35.62 -35.21
C VAL A 86 62.77 36.13 -35.15
N GLY A 87 62.20 36.18 -33.94
CA GLY A 87 60.90 36.82 -33.66
C GLY A 87 59.77 35.92 -33.14
N SER A 88 59.95 34.61 -32.98
CA SER A 88 58.93 33.76 -32.32
C SER A 88 59.31 33.36 -30.89
N GLU A 89 58.61 33.93 -29.90
CA GLU A 89 58.60 33.43 -28.52
C GLU A 89 57.89 32.06 -28.50
N LEU A 90 58.66 30.98 -28.43
CA LEU A 90 58.14 29.63 -28.25
C LEU A 90 58.27 29.24 -26.77
N PRO A 91 57.22 28.65 -26.15
CA PRO A 91 57.15 28.46 -24.70
C PRO A 91 57.89 27.19 -24.24
N GLY A 92 59.16 27.03 -24.61
CA GLY A 92 60.00 25.92 -24.15
C GLY A 92 59.43 24.54 -24.52
N VAL A 93 59.15 23.71 -23.51
CA VAL A 93 58.54 22.39 -23.69
C VAL A 93 57.06 22.57 -24.04
N GLN A 94 56.63 22.15 -25.22
CA GLN A 94 55.27 22.37 -25.72
C GLN A 94 54.35 21.17 -25.48
N GLN A 95 54.89 19.96 -25.54
CA GLN A 95 54.11 18.73 -25.40
C GLN A 95 55.00 17.58 -24.91
N ILE A 96 54.43 16.76 -24.02
CA ILE A 96 54.96 15.44 -23.63
C ILE A 96 53.92 14.40 -24.08
N LEU A 97 54.38 13.32 -24.72
CA LEU A 97 53.57 12.15 -25.05
C LEU A 97 54.25 10.92 -24.48
N LEU A 98 53.66 10.34 -23.44
CA LEU A 98 54.12 9.08 -22.86
C LEU A 98 53.63 7.90 -23.71
N LEU A 99 54.48 6.87 -23.86
CA LEU A 99 54.18 5.64 -24.58
C LEU A 99 54.54 4.43 -23.68
N PRO A 100 53.67 4.08 -22.72
CA PRO A 100 53.94 3.07 -21.69
C PRO A 100 54.37 1.70 -22.22
N SER A 101 53.66 1.14 -23.20
CA SER A 101 53.91 -0.22 -23.69
C SER A 101 55.34 -0.40 -24.22
N VAL A 102 55.92 0.62 -24.83
CA VAL A 102 57.30 0.60 -25.35
C VAL A 102 58.31 1.21 -24.39
N LYS A 103 57.87 1.68 -23.22
CA LYS A 103 58.67 2.37 -22.19
C LYS A 103 59.47 3.55 -22.80
N LYS A 104 58.80 4.37 -23.62
CA LYS A 104 59.36 5.58 -24.27
C LYS A 104 58.47 6.80 -24.05
N ALA A 105 59.03 7.99 -24.18
CA ALA A 105 58.29 9.25 -24.30
C ALA A 105 58.76 10.03 -25.53
N CYS A 106 57.87 10.83 -26.12
CA CYS A 106 58.21 11.82 -27.14
C CYS A 106 57.96 13.22 -26.56
N VAL A 107 58.97 14.08 -26.60
CA VAL A 107 58.89 15.45 -26.07
C VAL A 107 59.14 16.43 -27.19
N VAL A 108 58.23 17.39 -27.34
CA VAL A 108 58.33 18.51 -28.29
C VAL A 108 58.78 19.74 -27.52
N CYS A 109 59.97 20.27 -27.84
CA CYS A 109 60.51 21.51 -27.26
C CYS A 109 60.86 22.47 -28.39
N ASN A 110 60.30 23.69 -28.35
CA ASN A 110 60.45 24.73 -29.38
C ASN A 110 60.37 24.17 -30.82
N GLY A 111 59.32 23.42 -31.13
CA GLY A 111 59.06 22.84 -32.46
C GLY A 111 60.01 21.71 -32.89
N THR A 112 60.82 21.18 -31.98
CA THR A 112 61.73 20.04 -32.20
C THR A 112 61.27 18.86 -31.36
N TYR A 113 60.98 17.70 -31.97
CA TYR A 113 60.67 16.47 -31.22
C TYR A 113 61.94 15.65 -30.94
N SER A 114 61.97 14.99 -29.79
CA SER A 114 63.01 14.05 -29.37
C SER A 114 62.40 12.93 -28.52
N PHE A 115 63.05 11.75 -28.51
CA PHE A 115 62.56 10.58 -27.77
C PHE A 115 63.41 10.28 -26.53
N TYR A 116 62.74 9.82 -25.47
CA TYR A 116 63.31 9.45 -24.17
C TYR A 116 62.81 8.06 -23.73
N THR A 117 63.49 7.44 -22.77
CA THR A 117 63.06 6.19 -22.11
C THR A 117 62.28 6.51 -20.85
N LEU A 118 61.29 5.68 -20.52
CA LEU A 118 60.55 5.77 -19.26
C LEU A 118 61.07 4.74 -18.24
N PRO A 119 61.04 5.04 -16.93
CA PRO A 119 60.60 6.31 -16.33
C PRO A 119 61.67 7.43 -16.31
N GLU A 120 62.95 7.09 -16.40
CA GLU A 120 64.10 7.95 -16.06
C GLU A 120 64.39 9.13 -17.02
N LEU A 121 63.66 9.27 -18.13
CA LEU A 121 63.89 10.25 -19.19
C LEU A 121 65.30 10.23 -19.81
N SER A 122 65.95 9.06 -19.91
CA SER A 122 67.23 8.96 -20.64
C SER A 122 67.03 9.08 -22.17
N PRO A 123 67.93 9.71 -22.96
CA PRO A 123 67.73 9.87 -24.41
C PRO A 123 67.62 8.54 -25.18
N ALA A 124 66.44 8.24 -25.72
CA ALA A 124 66.18 7.01 -26.44
C ALA A 124 66.86 6.97 -27.81
N TYR A 125 67.06 5.76 -28.34
CA TYR A 125 67.73 5.51 -29.63
C TYR A 125 69.13 6.16 -29.74
N GLY A 126 69.80 6.37 -28.59
CA GLY A 126 71.08 7.05 -28.48
C GLY A 126 71.04 8.52 -28.87
N GLY A 127 69.91 9.21 -28.69
CA GLY A 127 69.73 10.63 -29.00
C GLY A 127 69.77 10.99 -30.51
N LYS A 128 69.78 9.99 -31.39
CA LYS A 128 69.92 10.18 -32.85
C LYS A 128 68.63 10.71 -33.51
N ILE A 129 67.48 10.44 -32.89
CA ILE A 129 66.16 10.79 -33.44
C ILE A 129 65.72 12.13 -32.83
N LYS A 130 66.13 13.21 -33.50
CA LYS A 130 65.64 14.57 -33.27
C LYS A 130 65.38 15.28 -34.60
N GLN A 131 64.27 16.00 -34.70
CA GLN A 131 63.92 16.72 -35.93
C GLN A 131 63.06 17.94 -35.60
N GLY A 132 63.41 19.08 -36.20
CA GLY A 132 62.61 20.30 -36.16
C GLY A 132 61.38 20.26 -37.07
N ASP A 133 60.72 21.41 -37.17
CA ASP A 133 59.47 21.62 -37.92
C ASP A 133 58.30 20.76 -37.46
N CYS A 134 58.25 20.41 -36.17
CA CYS A 134 57.17 19.67 -35.53
C CYS A 134 56.19 20.62 -34.86
N ASN A 135 54.90 20.46 -35.16
CA ASN A 135 53.82 21.22 -34.55
C ASN A 135 53.16 20.47 -33.38
N TRP A 136 53.03 19.14 -33.51
CA TRP A 136 52.27 18.30 -32.57
C TRP A 136 52.63 16.81 -32.72
N VAL A 137 52.50 16.01 -31.66
CA VAL A 137 52.71 14.54 -31.69
C VAL A 137 51.61 13.80 -30.92
N GLY A 138 51.13 12.66 -31.44
CA GLY A 138 50.09 11.86 -30.80
C GLY A 138 49.44 10.89 -31.78
N GLY A 139 48.12 10.88 -31.92
CA GLY A 139 47.43 10.03 -32.90
C GLY A 139 47.52 8.53 -32.59
N LEU A 140 47.61 8.19 -31.29
CA LEU A 140 47.40 6.84 -30.78
C LEU A 140 46.03 6.32 -31.23
N ASP A 141 45.93 5.00 -31.41
CA ASP A 141 44.61 4.39 -31.62
C ASP A 141 43.82 4.41 -30.32
N GLU A 142 42.78 5.23 -30.24
CA GLU A 142 41.94 5.28 -29.04
C GLU A 142 40.93 4.12 -28.98
N ASN A 143 40.80 3.30 -30.03
CA ASN A 143 40.02 2.06 -30.03
C ASN A 143 40.82 0.85 -29.50
N ARG A 144 42.09 1.02 -29.12
CA ARG A 144 42.97 -0.09 -28.77
C ARG A 144 43.76 0.17 -27.50
N THR A 145 43.63 -0.76 -26.55
CA THR A 145 44.58 -0.93 -25.45
C THR A 145 45.85 -1.64 -25.96
N TYR A 146 47.02 -1.16 -25.56
CA TYR A 146 48.31 -1.73 -25.94
C TYR A 146 48.85 -2.58 -24.79
N GLU A 147 49.26 -3.82 -25.09
CA GLU A 147 49.91 -4.70 -24.11
C GLU A 147 51.36 -4.27 -23.86
N GLU A 148 51.97 -4.74 -22.77
CA GLU A 148 53.37 -4.48 -22.48
C GLU A 148 54.29 -4.99 -23.61
N ASP A 149 55.35 -4.21 -23.88
CA ASP A 149 56.33 -4.39 -24.95
C ASP A 149 55.74 -4.40 -26.39
N GLU A 150 54.46 -4.06 -26.57
CA GLU A 150 53.84 -3.95 -27.90
C GLU A 150 54.19 -2.64 -28.62
N SER A 151 54.61 -2.75 -29.90
CA SER A 151 54.96 -1.60 -30.74
C SER A 151 53.75 -0.71 -31.07
N VAL A 152 53.88 0.59 -30.79
CA VAL A 152 52.81 1.59 -30.93
C VAL A 152 52.91 2.34 -32.25
N ILE A 153 51.77 2.76 -32.82
CA ILE A 153 51.74 3.66 -33.99
C ILE A 153 51.29 5.06 -33.55
N ILE A 154 52.14 6.06 -33.80
CA ILE A 154 51.87 7.47 -33.55
C ILE A 154 51.97 8.30 -34.84
N ILE A 155 51.38 9.49 -34.80
CA ILE A 155 51.41 10.52 -35.83
C ILE A 155 52.23 11.71 -35.31
N ILE A 156 53.24 12.11 -36.08
CA ILE A 156 54.04 13.33 -35.87
C ILE A 156 53.60 14.35 -36.92
N CYS A 157 53.07 15.49 -36.50
CA CYS A 157 52.62 16.55 -37.37
C CYS A 157 53.78 17.51 -37.67
N LEU A 158 54.32 17.43 -38.88
CA LEU A 158 55.36 18.35 -39.36
C LEU A 158 54.70 19.48 -40.18
N LYS A 159 55.34 20.65 -40.25
CA LYS A 159 54.82 21.87 -40.93
C LYS A 159 54.21 21.64 -42.33
N GLN A 160 54.70 20.66 -43.09
CA GLN A 160 54.25 20.34 -44.46
C GLN A 160 53.56 18.98 -44.61
N ARG A 161 53.58 18.12 -43.59
CA ARG A 161 53.13 16.71 -43.69
C ARG A 161 52.92 16.07 -42.33
N ILE A 162 51.97 15.15 -42.24
CA ILE A 162 51.89 14.23 -41.11
C ILE A 162 52.73 12.98 -41.39
N ARG A 163 53.43 12.48 -40.37
CA ARG A 163 54.26 11.27 -40.42
C ARG A 163 53.70 10.20 -39.51
N VAL A 164 53.34 9.06 -40.08
CA VAL A 164 52.96 7.85 -39.35
C VAL A 164 54.22 7.05 -39.06
N ILE A 165 54.51 6.81 -37.79
CA ILE A 165 55.72 6.11 -37.31
C ILE A 165 55.35 5.02 -36.31
N ARG A 166 55.97 3.85 -36.45
CA ARG A 166 55.90 2.76 -35.47
C ARG A 166 57.05 2.90 -34.49
N ILE A 167 56.73 2.95 -33.20
CA ILE A 167 57.66 3.04 -32.08
C ILE A 167 57.73 1.66 -31.40
N GLY A 168 58.90 1.28 -30.93
CA GLY A 168 59.20 -0.02 -30.32
C GLY A 168 60.68 -0.04 -29.96
N GLU A 169 61.35 -1.18 -30.07
CA GLU A 169 62.81 -1.24 -29.93
C GLU A 169 63.55 -0.42 -31.01
N GLN A 170 62.91 -0.23 -32.17
CA GLN A 170 63.35 0.71 -33.20
C GLN A 170 62.18 1.57 -33.69
N ALA A 171 62.42 2.88 -33.86
CA ALA A 171 61.44 3.77 -34.47
C ALA A 171 61.47 3.66 -36.01
N LYS A 172 60.43 3.05 -36.59
CA LYS A 172 60.31 2.79 -38.03
C LYS A 172 59.22 3.67 -38.67
N ARG A 173 59.62 4.60 -39.54
CA ARG A 173 58.67 5.39 -40.36
C ARG A 173 57.84 4.44 -41.22
N ILE A 174 56.51 4.53 -41.12
CA ILE A 174 55.57 3.78 -41.96
C ILE A 174 55.25 4.59 -43.22
N ARG A 175 54.82 5.85 -43.06
CA ARG A 175 54.30 6.69 -44.15
C ARG A 175 54.42 8.18 -43.82
N ASP A 176 54.58 9.00 -44.85
CA ASP A 176 54.43 10.45 -44.80
C ASP A 176 53.20 10.80 -45.67
N ILE A 177 52.29 11.66 -45.19
CA ILE A 177 51.07 12.13 -45.91
C ILE A 177 51.11 13.66 -45.97
N GLU A 178 50.94 14.24 -47.16
CA GLU A 178 51.06 15.68 -47.39
C GLU A 178 49.83 16.43 -46.85
N LEU A 179 50.02 17.09 -45.71
CA LEU A 179 49.02 17.80 -44.91
C LEU A 179 49.75 18.94 -44.17
N PRO A 180 49.86 20.13 -44.79
CA PRO A 180 50.56 21.26 -44.20
C PRO A 180 49.74 21.91 -43.08
N GLY A 181 50.42 22.55 -42.13
CA GLY A 181 49.76 23.33 -41.06
C GLY A 181 48.98 22.50 -40.03
N CYS A 182 49.13 21.18 -40.00
CA CYS A 182 48.46 20.32 -39.02
C CYS A 182 48.94 20.62 -37.59
N VAL A 183 48.01 20.75 -36.64
CA VAL A 183 48.27 21.14 -35.24
C VAL A 183 47.58 20.26 -34.19
N ASN A 184 46.60 19.44 -34.56
CA ASN A 184 45.91 18.52 -33.64
C ASN A 184 45.38 17.29 -34.40
N VAL A 185 45.47 16.09 -33.82
CA VAL A 185 45.00 14.83 -34.44
C VAL A 185 44.44 13.85 -33.40
N ARG A 186 43.30 13.22 -33.68
CA ARG A 186 42.75 12.09 -32.91
C ARG A 186 42.48 10.91 -33.85
N ARG A 187 42.87 9.68 -33.48
CA ARG A 187 42.79 8.50 -34.36
C ARG A 187 41.94 7.38 -33.73
N ARG A 188 41.06 6.80 -34.55
CA ARG A 188 40.16 5.69 -34.25
C ARG A 188 40.29 4.67 -35.38
N GLY A 189 41.06 3.60 -35.16
CA GLY A 189 41.43 2.64 -36.21
C GLY A 189 42.16 3.34 -37.37
N ASP A 190 41.72 3.06 -38.60
CA ASP A 190 42.31 3.62 -39.82
C ASP A 190 41.94 5.09 -40.06
N LEU A 191 40.94 5.63 -39.35
CA LEU A 191 40.47 7.01 -39.52
C LEU A 191 41.10 7.96 -38.48
N ALA A 192 41.56 9.12 -38.93
CA ALA A 192 42.06 10.19 -38.09
C ALA A 192 41.31 11.50 -38.35
N CYS A 193 40.74 12.08 -37.30
CA CYS A 193 40.27 13.46 -37.34
C CYS A 193 41.46 14.39 -37.10
N VAL A 194 41.64 15.36 -37.98
CA VAL A 194 42.81 16.24 -38.07
C VAL A 194 42.33 17.69 -38.13
N ALA A 195 43.05 18.59 -37.45
CA ALA A 195 42.92 20.02 -37.62
C ALA A 195 44.19 20.66 -38.19
N ASP A 196 44.01 21.58 -39.12
CA ASP A 196 44.99 22.62 -39.43
C ASP A 196 44.64 23.92 -38.67
N GLU A 197 45.27 25.05 -39.03
CA GLU A 197 45.00 26.35 -38.40
C GLU A 197 43.63 26.97 -38.77
N LYS A 198 42.88 26.37 -39.71
CA LYS A 198 41.67 26.97 -40.32
C LYS A 198 40.44 26.06 -40.30
N SER A 199 40.63 24.75 -40.37
CA SER A 199 39.57 23.77 -40.63
C SER A 199 39.87 22.38 -40.07
N TYR A 200 38.80 21.61 -39.86
CA TYR A 200 38.88 20.19 -39.54
C TYR A 200 38.81 19.32 -40.81
N SER A 201 39.32 18.09 -40.74
CA SER A 201 39.25 17.12 -41.82
C SER A 201 39.31 15.69 -41.26
N LEU A 202 38.58 14.75 -41.87
CA LEU A 202 38.77 13.31 -41.62
C LEU A 202 39.73 12.76 -42.67
N ILE A 203 40.75 12.02 -42.23
CA ILE A 203 41.72 11.36 -43.08
C ILE A 203 41.75 9.87 -42.80
N ASP A 204 41.50 9.07 -43.82
CA ASP A 204 41.81 7.65 -43.83
C ASP A 204 43.34 7.50 -43.99
N VAL A 205 44.00 7.10 -42.91
CA VAL A 205 45.47 7.00 -42.81
C VAL A 205 45.99 5.87 -43.71
N VAL A 206 45.17 4.86 -44.01
CA VAL A 206 45.51 3.69 -44.83
C VAL A 206 45.25 3.93 -46.32
N ASN A 207 44.10 4.49 -46.68
CA ASN A 207 43.67 4.72 -48.07
C ASN A 207 43.94 6.15 -48.59
N GLN A 208 44.46 7.05 -47.75
CA GLN A 208 44.81 8.44 -48.08
C GLN A 208 43.61 9.27 -48.63
N ARG A 209 42.40 8.97 -48.16
CA ARG A 209 41.20 9.75 -48.47
C ARG A 209 41.07 10.88 -47.46
N LYS A 210 40.82 12.10 -47.96
CA LYS A 210 40.54 13.29 -47.14
C LYS A 210 39.08 13.70 -47.34
N ILE A 211 38.38 13.93 -46.25
CA ILE A 211 37.05 14.55 -46.21
C ILE A 211 37.21 15.88 -45.47
N ASP A 212 36.97 17.00 -46.15
CA ASP A 212 37.04 18.33 -45.54
C ASP A 212 35.77 18.58 -44.71
N LEU A 213 35.93 19.08 -43.49
CA LEU A 213 34.83 19.46 -42.59
C LEU A 213 34.69 21.00 -42.53
N PHE A 214 33.89 21.50 -41.60
CA PHE A 214 33.68 22.93 -41.38
C PHE A 214 34.94 23.65 -40.82
N PRO A 215 35.06 24.97 -41.02
CA PRO A 215 36.16 25.77 -40.48
C PRO A 215 36.09 25.92 -38.95
N ILE A 216 37.24 26.17 -38.31
CA ILE A 216 37.37 26.35 -36.86
C ILE A 216 36.78 27.69 -36.39
N SER A 217 36.94 28.73 -37.22
CA SER A 217 36.27 30.02 -37.04
C SER A 217 35.31 30.29 -38.19
N SER A 218 34.11 30.77 -37.87
CA SER A 218 33.14 31.25 -38.87
C SER A 218 33.43 32.67 -39.37
N VAL A 219 34.46 33.34 -38.85
CA VAL A 219 34.94 34.63 -39.40
C VAL A 219 35.75 34.33 -40.67
N PRO A 220 35.39 34.90 -41.84
CA PRO A 220 36.21 34.74 -43.04
C PRO A 220 37.59 35.33 -42.81
N ALA A 221 38.63 34.50 -42.89
CA ALA A 221 40.00 34.99 -42.94
C ALA A 221 40.15 35.87 -44.20
N ASP A 222 40.45 37.16 -44.02
CA ASP A 222 40.46 38.13 -45.10
C ASP A 222 41.33 37.65 -46.27
N ILE A 223 40.74 37.68 -47.46
CA ILE A 223 41.46 37.36 -48.70
C ILE A 223 42.49 38.47 -48.91
N SER A 224 43.72 38.20 -48.50
CA SER A 224 44.90 38.96 -48.87
C SER A 224 45.07 38.81 -50.38
N ARG A 225 44.39 39.69 -51.10
CA ARG A 225 44.34 39.79 -52.55
C ARG A 225 45.68 40.29 -53.06
N ALA A 226 46.66 39.39 -53.05
CA ALA A 226 47.98 39.65 -53.63
C ALA A 226 47.78 40.13 -55.08
N PRO A 227 48.28 41.32 -55.44
CA PRO A 227 48.13 41.82 -56.80
C PRO A 227 48.93 40.91 -57.74
N SER A 228 48.26 40.36 -58.74
CA SER A 228 48.89 39.66 -59.85
C SER A 228 49.97 40.55 -60.48
N PRO A 229 51.22 40.07 -60.65
CA PRO A 229 52.28 40.90 -61.23
C PRO A 229 51.96 41.25 -62.69
N ASN A 230 52.08 42.55 -63.02
CA ASN A 230 51.95 43.01 -64.40
C ASN A 230 53.02 42.37 -65.30
N PRO A 231 52.70 42.07 -66.57
CA PRO A 231 53.60 41.35 -67.46
C PRO A 231 54.79 42.22 -67.89
N SER A 232 56.01 41.72 -67.64
CA SER A 232 57.22 42.19 -68.31
C SER A 232 57.36 41.52 -69.70
N PRO A 233 57.92 42.21 -70.70
CA PRO A 233 57.89 41.75 -72.09
C PRO A 233 58.79 40.53 -72.31
N ARG A 234 58.28 39.53 -73.05
CA ARG A 234 59.05 38.34 -73.45
C ARG A 234 60.20 38.73 -74.39
N ARG A 235 61.42 38.29 -74.06
CA ARG A 235 62.52 38.20 -75.03
C ARG A 235 62.29 37.01 -75.96
N SER A 236 62.64 37.18 -77.22
CA SER A 236 62.36 36.25 -78.31
C SER A 236 63.28 35.02 -78.31
N GLY A 237 62.70 33.83 -78.52
CA GLY A 237 63.43 32.66 -79.03
C GLY A 237 63.37 31.41 -78.14
N GLU A 238 62.28 30.63 -78.24
CA GLU A 238 62.33 29.20 -78.59
C GLU A 238 60.92 28.63 -78.84
N GLY A 239 60.84 27.52 -79.58
CA GLY A 239 59.64 27.08 -80.31
C GLY A 239 58.63 26.20 -79.53
N PRO A 240 57.47 25.91 -80.14
CA PRO A 240 56.35 25.23 -79.48
C PRO A 240 56.52 23.71 -79.41
N ARG A 241 56.00 23.09 -78.35
CA ARG A 241 55.72 21.64 -78.29
C ARG A 241 54.29 21.36 -77.79
N PRO A 242 53.64 20.28 -78.26
CA PRO A 242 52.18 20.12 -78.18
C PRO A 242 51.70 19.38 -76.93
N ARG A 243 50.38 19.44 -76.70
CA ARG A 243 49.64 18.67 -75.68
C ARG A 243 49.42 17.21 -76.12
N PRO A 244 49.36 16.24 -75.20
CA PRO A 244 48.41 15.12 -75.23
C PRO A 244 47.21 15.46 -74.33
N VAL A 245 45.96 15.47 -74.81
CA VAL A 245 45.06 14.34 -75.14
C VAL A 245 44.52 13.64 -73.89
N SER A 246 43.19 13.76 -73.71
CA SER A 246 42.34 13.00 -72.78
C SER A 246 41.42 12.08 -73.60
N MET A 247 41.07 10.89 -73.08
CA MET A 247 39.97 9.93 -73.40
C MET A 247 40.22 8.66 -72.53
N HIS A 248 39.30 8.13 -71.69
CA HIS A 248 38.06 7.37 -71.98
C HIS A 248 38.32 6.00 -72.65
N PHE A 249 37.72 4.84 -72.28
CA PHE A 249 36.57 4.45 -71.40
C PHE A 249 36.84 3.01 -70.81
N PRO A 250 35.93 2.15 -70.23
CA PRO A 250 34.45 2.18 -70.14
C PRO A 250 33.76 1.73 -68.81
N ASN A 251 32.42 1.92 -68.76
CA ASN A 251 31.46 1.16 -67.94
C ASN A 251 30.87 0.00 -68.78
N SER A 252 30.40 -1.07 -68.14
CA SER A 252 29.61 -2.14 -68.77
C SER A 252 28.11 -2.00 -68.50
N THR A 253 27.27 -2.20 -69.52
CA THR A 253 25.80 -2.14 -69.45
C THR A 253 25.15 -3.31 -70.19
N GLU A 254 24.12 -3.91 -69.60
CA GLU A 254 23.01 -4.61 -70.28
C GLU A 254 21.71 -4.17 -69.57
N THR A 255 20.88 -3.32 -70.21
CA THR A 255 19.58 -3.63 -70.86
C THR A 255 18.47 -4.12 -69.90
N ALA A 256 17.22 -3.64 -69.95
CA ALA A 256 16.49 -3.06 -71.09
C ALA A 256 15.51 -1.91 -70.71
N SER A 257 14.97 -1.25 -71.75
CA SER A 257 14.09 -0.06 -71.73
C SER A 257 12.59 -0.45 -71.96
N PRO A 258 11.66 0.45 -72.39
CA PRO A 258 11.51 1.92 -72.28
C PRO A 258 10.07 2.38 -71.85
N ILE A 259 9.77 3.70 -71.84
CA ILE A 259 8.71 4.35 -72.67
C ILE A 259 8.45 5.83 -72.26
N ARG A 260 8.70 6.75 -73.22
CA ARG A 260 8.03 8.04 -73.58
C ARG A 260 7.68 9.13 -72.52
N SER A 261 7.55 10.42 -72.83
CA SER A 261 8.24 11.37 -73.76
C SER A 261 7.53 12.75 -73.73
N HIS A 262 8.26 13.86 -73.50
CA HIS A 262 7.88 15.27 -73.85
C HIS A 262 6.59 15.86 -73.19
N VAL A 263 6.30 17.17 -73.08
CA VAL A 263 7.03 18.47 -73.22
C VAL A 263 6.25 19.57 -72.45
N ARG A 264 6.88 20.75 -72.24
CA ARG A 264 6.32 22.04 -71.75
C ARG A 264 4.82 22.30 -72.03
N GLY A 265 4.17 23.03 -71.12
CA GLY A 265 3.07 23.94 -71.46
C GLY A 265 2.24 24.41 -70.25
N HIS A 266 2.17 25.73 -70.00
CA HIS A 266 1.15 26.30 -69.12
C HIS A 266 -0.19 26.39 -69.87
N GLU A 267 -1.33 26.22 -69.17
CA GLU A 267 -2.34 27.28 -69.06
C GLU A 267 -3.38 26.98 -67.95
N ARG A 268 -4.17 27.99 -67.59
CA ARG A 268 -5.19 27.97 -66.52
C ARG A 268 -6.58 27.72 -67.11
N ILE A 269 -7.54 27.25 -66.30
CA ILE A 269 -8.87 27.86 -66.11
C ILE A 269 -9.61 27.18 -64.92
N SER A 270 -10.61 27.88 -64.39
CA SER A 270 -11.17 27.78 -63.03
C SER A 270 -12.48 26.97 -62.91
N SER A 271 -13.08 27.04 -61.71
CA SER A 271 -14.51 26.85 -61.35
C SER A 271 -14.93 25.40 -61.00
N LEU A 272 -15.87 25.08 -60.10
CA LEU A 272 -16.61 25.67 -58.96
C LEU A 272 -17.74 24.64 -58.67
N GLY A 273 -18.20 24.45 -57.42
CA GLY A 273 -19.58 23.96 -57.19
C GLY A 273 -19.85 22.85 -56.16
N ALA A 274 -20.28 23.28 -54.96
CA ALA A 274 -21.40 22.77 -54.14
C ALA A 274 -21.45 21.34 -53.54
N GLU A 275 -21.84 21.31 -52.26
CA GLU A 275 -22.23 20.18 -51.37
C GLU A 275 -23.74 19.80 -51.53
N PRO A 276 -24.48 19.16 -50.57
CA PRO A 276 -24.17 18.27 -49.41
C PRO A 276 -25.12 17.05 -49.23
N ARG A 277 -24.83 16.15 -48.25
CA ARG A 277 -25.75 15.55 -47.21
C ARG A 277 -25.03 14.42 -46.44
N ASN A 278 -24.84 14.43 -45.11
CA ASN A 278 -25.76 14.30 -43.95
C ASN A 278 -26.47 12.93 -43.80
N THR A 279 -26.52 12.25 -42.64
CA THR A 279 -25.88 12.45 -41.30
C THR A 279 -26.05 11.20 -40.38
N ASP A 280 -25.27 11.14 -39.30
CA ASP A 280 -25.50 10.46 -38.00
C ASP A 280 -25.55 8.91 -37.96
N ARG A 281 -24.93 8.20 -37.00
CA ARG A 281 -24.18 8.50 -35.74
C ARG A 281 -23.29 7.28 -35.39
N LEU A 282 -22.34 7.25 -34.43
CA LEU A 282 -21.95 8.11 -33.30
C LEU A 282 -20.39 8.11 -33.14
N THR A 283 -19.85 8.84 -32.15
CA THR A 283 -18.41 9.02 -31.79
C THR A 283 -18.32 9.23 -30.25
N PRO A 284 -17.23 9.71 -29.57
CA PRO A 284 -15.86 10.06 -30.00
C PRO A 284 -14.67 9.66 -29.07
N ASP A 285 -13.45 9.74 -29.63
CA ASP A 285 -12.18 9.94 -28.89
C ASP A 285 -11.38 11.07 -29.58
N SER A 286 -10.55 11.82 -28.83
CA SER A 286 -9.94 13.08 -29.28
C SER A 286 -8.42 13.02 -29.51
N PRO A 287 -7.90 13.47 -30.68
CA PRO A 287 -6.46 13.66 -30.92
C PRO A 287 -6.05 15.13 -31.12
N SER A 288 -4.75 15.42 -30.99
CA SER A 288 -4.13 16.69 -31.38
C SER A 288 -3.04 16.47 -32.43
N GLN A 289 -3.01 17.31 -33.48
CA GLN A 289 -2.05 17.23 -34.58
C GLN A 289 -1.53 18.61 -34.98
N TRP A 290 -0.23 18.69 -35.28
CA TRP A 290 0.43 19.85 -35.89
C TRP A 290 0.07 19.98 -37.38
N PRO A 291 0.04 21.21 -37.94
CA PRO A 291 0.17 21.42 -39.38
C PRO A 291 1.43 22.23 -39.77
N SER A 292 1.82 22.09 -41.05
CA SER A 292 3.11 22.57 -41.60
C SER A 292 3.06 23.93 -42.32
N ARG A 293 4.25 24.47 -42.64
CA ARG A 293 4.53 25.78 -43.27
C ARG A 293 3.87 26.02 -44.65
N ARG A 294 3.52 27.30 -44.97
CA ARG A 294 4.31 28.18 -45.90
C ARG A 294 3.74 29.59 -46.18
N SER A 295 4.64 30.58 -46.11
CA SER A 295 4.94 31.66 -47.08
C SER A 295 3.85 32.59 -47.70
N SER A 296 4.01 33.88 -47.36
CA SER A 296 4.11 35.07 -48.26
C SER A 296 2.92 35.72 -49.01
N ARG A 297 2.57 36.94 -48.54
CA ARG A 297 2.38 38.24 -49.26
C ARG A 297 1.44 38.34 -50.50
N GLN A 298 0.42 39.22 -50.46
CA GLN A 298 0.43 40.62 -50.99
C GLN A 298 -0.96 41.33 -50.97
N PHE A 299 -0.98 42.62 -50.56
CA PHE A 299 -1.85 43.79 -50.92
C PHE A 299 -3.39 43.63 -51.12
N SER A 300 -4.27 44.23 -50.27
CA SER A 300 -4.81 45.63 -50.25
C SER A 300 -6.13 45.82 -51.06
N PRO A 301 -7.03 46.81 -50.79
CA PRO A 301 -6.96 48.01 -49.92
C PRO A 301 -8.08 48.15 -48.83
N GLY A 302 -8.09 49.26 -48.07
CA GLY A 302 -8.95 49.54 -46.88
C GLY A 302 -10.36 50.11 -47.15
N PRO A 303 -11.04 50.73 -46.15
CA PRO A 303 -10.56 51.98 -45.52
C PRO A 303 -10.71 52.09 -43.96
N ASP A 304 -10.62 53.32 -43.46
CA ASP A 304 -10.94 53.85 -42.11
C ASP A 304 -9.93 53.69 -40.93
N SER A 305 -8.95 54.61 -40.90
CA SER A 305 -8.56 55.38 -39.69
C SER A 305 -7.73 56.63 -40.07
N PRO A 306 -7.75 57.73 -39.27
CA PRO A 306 -7.43 59.07 -39.79
C PRO A 306 -5.96 59.55 -39.71
N VAL A 307 -5.74 60.56 -40.56
CA VAL A 307 -4.58 61.43 -40.86
C VAL A 307 -4.37 62.50 -39.76
N ARG A 308 -3.24 63.23 -39.57
CA ARG A 308 -1.79 63.13 -39.90
C ARG A 308 -1.12 64.48 -39.51
N SER A 309 0.20 64.48 -39.29
CA SER A 309 1.16 65.56 -39.64
C SER A 309 1.29 66.92 -38.88
N ARG A 310 2.58 67.25 -38.69
CA ARG A 310 3.29 68.56 -38.82
C ARG A 310 3.45 69.48 -37.59
N SER A 311 4.74 69.80 -37.38
CA SER A 311 5.34 70.93 -36.66
C SER A 311 4.88 72.31 -37.20
N PRO A 312 4.93 73.41 -36.41
CA PRO A 312 6.19 74.16 -36.18
C PRO A 312 6.33 74.89 -34.82
N LEU A 313 7.56 75.30 -34.45
CA LEU A 313 7.97 76.72 -34.34
C LEU A 313 9.44 76.86 -33.85
N ALA A 314 10.07 78.00 -34.16
CA ALA A 314 11.36 78.44 -33.63
C ALA A 314 11.39 79.97 -33.47
N GLN A 315 12.42 80.49 -32.77
CA GLN A 315 12.77 81.90 -32.47
C GLN A 315 12.45 82.38 -31.02
N PRO A 316 13.15 83.41 -30.48
CA PRO A 316 14.62 83.45 -30.29
C PRO A 316 15.05 84.09 -28.93
N ARG A 317 16.34 84.03 -28.55
CA ARG A 317 17.08 85.14 -27.89
C ARG A 317 18.57 84.86 -27.66
N ASP A 318 19.29 85.97 -27.56
CA ASP A 318 20.74 86.23 -27.62
C ASP A 318 21.60 85.68 -26.47
N GLY A 319 22.93 85.69 -26.67
CA GLY A 319 23.93 85.92 -25.59
C GLY A 319 25.08 84.91 -25.40
N ASP A 320 26.28 85.29 -25.85
CA ASP A 320 27.61 85.21 -25.17
C ASP A 320 28.02 83.92 -24.38
N ASN A 321 29.22 83.32 -24.49
CA ASN A 321 30.54 83.85 -24.84
C ASN A 321 31.60 82.70 -24.94
N LYS A 322 32.48 82.82 -25.94
CA LYS A 322 33.90 82.36 -26.04
C LYS A 322 34.35 80.87 -26.15
N PRO A 323 35.18 80.53 -27.17
CA PRO A 323 36.18 79.41 -27.19
C PRO A 323 37.55 79.91 -26.63
N PRO A 324 38.74 79.23 -26.72
CA PRO A 324 39.16 78.02 -27.46
C PRO A 324 40.06 77.07 -26.57
N PRO A 325 41.02 76.23 -27.05
CA PRO A 325 41.36 75.76 -28.41
C PRO A 325 41.45 74.23 -28.58
N ALA A 326 41.70 73.80 -29.82
CA ALA A 326 41.99 72.41 -30.16
C ALA A 326 43.38 71.95 -29.70
N GLN A 327 43.52 70.65 -29.41
CA GLN A 327 44.80 69.95 -29.41
C GLN A 327 44.71 68.62 -30.18
N THR A 328 45.68 68.46 -31.08
CA THR A 328 46.33 67.24 -31.57
C THR A 328 45.50 65.97 -31.81
N ILE A 329 45.43 65.57 -33.08
CA ILE A 329 45.10 64.19 -33.48
C ILE A 329 46.33 63.32 -33.21
N GLU A 330 46.22 62.34 -32.31
CA GLU A 330 47.04 61.14 -32.35
C GLU A 330 46.28 60.04 -33.11
N PRO A 331 46.97 59.19 -33.89
CA PRO A 331 46.29 58.13 -34.63
C PRO A 331 45.92 56.98 -33.69
N GLU A 332 44.61 56.76 -33.49
CA GLU A 332 44.13 55.50 -32.91
C GLU A 332 44.62 54.34 -33.78
N THR A 333 45.39 53.45 -33.16
CA THR A 333 45.79 52.18 -33.80
C THR A 333 44.54 51.34 -34.04
N PRO A 334 44.42 50.64 -35.19
CA PRO A 334 43.31 49.72 -35.40
C PRO A 334 43.32 48.66 -34.28
N PRO A 335 42.14 48.16 -33.85
CA PRO A 335 42.08 47.09 -32.86
C PRO A 335 42.90 45.89 -33.35
N PRO A 336 43.63 45.20 -32.46
CA PRO A 336 44.46 44.08 -32.85
C PRO A 336 43.62 43.00 -33.57
N PRO A 337 44.18 42.31 -34.58
CA PRO A 337 43.47 41.26 -35.29
C PRO A 337 43.00 40.19 -34.29
N PRO A 338 41.80 39.61 -34.46
CA PRO A 338 41.27 38.62 -33.52
C PRO A 338 42.22 37.42 -33.42
N GLU A 339 42.63 37.07 -32.20
CA GLU A 339 43.49 35.91 -31.98
C GLU A 339 42.82 34.63 -32.50
N PRO A 340 43.55 33.75 -33.21
CA PRO A 340 42.98 32.52 -33.73
C PRO A 340 42.47 31.62 -32.60
N LEU A 341 41.33 30.98 -32.87
CA LEU A 341 40.76 29.92 -32.04
C LEU A 341 41.65 28.67 -32.14
N ARG A 342 41.89 27.99 -31.02
CA ARG A 342 42.62 26.72 -31.01
C ARG A 342 41.69 25.59 -31.47
N PRO A 343 42.10 24.70 -32.39
CA PRO A 343 41.31 23.53 -32.72
C PRO A 343 41.35 22.49 -31.60
N LEU A 344 40.18 22.09 -31.11
CA LEU A 344 40.02 21.08 -30.09
C LEU A 344 39.21 19.91 -30.67
N ILE A 345 39.81 18.71 -30.58
CA ILE A 345 39.24 17.45 -31.04
C ILE A 345 39.18 16.50 -29.85
N LEU A 346 37.98 16.03 -29.53
CA LEU A 346 37.72 14.91 -28.63
C LEU A 346 37.06 13.76 -29.41
N SER A 347 37.10 12.54 -28.88
CA SER A 347 36.36 11.39 -29.42
C SER A 347 35.51 10.79 -28.30
N PRO A 348 34.22 11.17 -28.17
CA PRO A 348 33.36 10.71 -27.09
C PRO A 348 32.94 9.25 -27.23
N SER A 349 32.85 8.73 -28.45
CA SER A 349 32.49 7.34 -28.75
C SER A 349 33.41 6.78 -29.85
N PRO A 350 33.53 5.45 -30.02
CA PRO A 350 34.34 4.84 -31.07
C PRO A 350 33.98 5.22 -32.51
N ASN A 351 32.81 5.86 -32.72
CA ASN A 351 32.23 6.20 -34.02
C ASN A 351 32.07 7.72 -34.26
N GLU A 352 32.42 8.56 -33.28
CA GLU A 352 32.15 10.01 -33.30
C GLU A 352 33.35 10.83 -32.79
N PHE A 353 33.49 12.04 -33.35
CA PHE A 353 34.39 13.08 -32.89
C PHE A 353 33.59 14.31 -32.46
N LEU A 354 34.01 14.95 -31.36
CA LEU A 354 33.48 16.23 -30.91
C LEU A 354 34.50 17.34 -31.23
N LEU A 355 34.07 18.32 -32.02
CA LEU A 355 34.91 19.38 -32.58
C LEU A 355 34.40 20.76 -32.13
N SER A 356 35.29 21.64 -31.66
CA SER A 356 34.91 23.01 -31.28
C SER A 356 34.98 24.00 -32.44
N THR A 357 33.92 24.78 -32.64
CA THR A 357 33.85 25.90 -33.58
C THR A 357 33.35 27.17 -32.88
N GLY A 358 33.70 28.34 -33.39
CA GLY A 358 33.25 29.63 -32.84
C GLY A 358 33.50 30.82 -33.78
N THR A 359 33.32 32.04 -33.29
CA THR A 359 33.69 33.28 -33.98
C THR A 359 35.03 33.81 -33.45
N ILE A 360 35.02 34.27 -32.20
CA ILE A 360 36.11 34.93 -31.46
C ILE A 360 36.14 34.36 -30.04
N ARG A 361 37.29 34.39 -29.35
CA ARG A 361 37.46 33.82 -27.99
C ARG A 361 36.43 34.32 -26.94
N SER A 362 35.93 35.54 -27.09
CA SER A 362 34.92 36.15 -26.21
C SER A 362 33.49 35.62 -26.42
N ASP A 363 33.23 35.04 -27.58
CA ASP A 363 31.88 34.70 -28.04
C ASP A 363 31.55 33.25 -27.69
N PRO A 364 30.26 32.89 -27.55
CA PRO A 364 29.82 31.51 -27.32
C PRO A 364 30.44 30.52 -28.32
N GLY A 365 30.99 29.43 -27.79
CA GLY A 365 31.52 28.32 -28.59
C GLY A 365 30.43 27.28 -28.87
N VAL A 366 30.61 26.48 -29.93
CA VAL A 366 29.74 25.35 -30.26
C VAL A 366 30.58 24.09 -30.46
N GLY A 367 30.21 23.01 -29.80
CA GLY A 367 30.70 21.66 -30.01
C GLY A 367 29.81 20.90 -31.00
N MET A 368 30.40 20.42 -32.09
CA MET A 368 29.74 19.64 -33.13
C MET A 368 30.16 18.18 -33.03
N PHE A 369 29.21 17.25 -32.96
CA PHE A 369 29.47 15.82 -33.08
C PHE A 369 29.48 15.41 -34.55
N VAL A 370 30.53 14.74 -35.00
CA VAL A 370 30.74 14.33 -36.39
C VAL A 370 31.06 12.83 -36.43
N ASN A 371 30.37 12.08 -37.29
CA ASN A 371 30.62 10.65 -37.47
C ASN A 371 31.83 10.37 -38.38
N HIS A 372 32.13 9.09 -38.64
CA HIS A 372 33.22 8.68 -39.54
C HIS A 372 33.02 9.06 -41.02
N ASP A 373 31.79 9.36 -41.45
CA ASP A 373 31.48 9.80 -42.83
C ASP A 373 31.62 11.31 -43.02
N GLY A 374 31.72 12.09 -41.93
CA GLY A 374 31.78 13.55 -41.93
C GLY A 374 30.44 14.26 -41.67
N ASP A 375 29.37 13.49 -41.43
CA ASP A 375 28.04 14.00 -41.12
C ASP A 375 27.84 14.29 -39.63
N VAL A 376 26.97 15.25 -39.30
CA VAL A 376 26.65 15.63 -37.92
C VAL A 376 25.70 14.61 -37.30
N SER A 377 26.13 13.93 -36.23
CA SER A 377 25.41 12.77 -35.65
C SER A 377 24.41 13.11 -34.55
N ARG A 378 24.62 14.21 -33.80
CA ARG A 378 23.81 14.60 -32.63
C ARG A 378 23.48 16.10 -32.62
N GLY A 379 22.70 16.53 -31.62
CA GLY A 379 22.54 17.94 -31.27
C GLY A 379 23.86 18.59 -30.85
N THR A 380 23.95 19.91 -30.95
CA THR A 380 25.18 20.66 -30.67
C THR A 380 25.36 20.98 -29.19
N LEU A 381 26.58 20.86 -28.67
CA LEU A 381 26.91 21.36 -27.33
C LEU A 381 27.18 22.86 -27.38
N GLU A 382 26.44 23.67 -26.63
CA GLU A 382 26.75 25.10 -26.48
C GLU A 382 27.80 25.29 -25.37
N PHE A 383 28.71 26.26 -25.51
CA PHE A 383 29.65 26.68 -24.47
C PHE A 383 29.48 28.18 -24.20
N SER A 384 29.58 28.63 -22.95
CA SER A 384 29.39 30.05 -22.61
C SER A 384 30.39 30.99 -23.32
N THR A 385 31.62 30.54 -23.54
CA THR A 385 32.59 31.16 -24.46
C THR A 385 33.34 30.08 -25.24
N SER A 386 34.09 30.46 -26.28
CA SER A 386 34.88 29.52 -27.07
C SER A 386 35.97 28.85 -26.22
N PRO A 387 35.99 27.51 -26.10
CA PRO A 387 36.88 26.81 -25.17
C PRO A 387 38.37 26.95 -25.52
N SER A 388 39.19 27.06 -24.47
CA SER A 388 40.66 27.08 -24.57
C SER A 388 41.28 25.68 -24.46
N ALA A 389 40.60 24.78 -23.75
CA ALA A 389 40.87 23.35 -23.65
C ALA A 389 39.56 22.59 -23.39
N LEU A 390 39.50 21.34 -23.84
CA LEU A 390 38.39 20.41 -23.62
C LEU A 390 38.95 19.06 -23.16
N LEU A 391 38.30 18.46 -22.16
CA LEU A 391 38.49 17.07 -21.74
C LEU A 391 37.16 16.33 -21.68
N LEU A 392 37.25 15.00 -21.63
CA LEU A 392 36.13 14.12 -21.42
C LEU A 392 36.44 13.16 -20.26
N ASP A 393 35.55 13.13 -19.29
CA ASP A 393 35.62 12.25 -18.11
C ASP A 393 34.52 11.19 -18.17
N GLY A 394 34.80 9.98 -17.67
CA GLY A 394 33.84 8.86 -17.64
C GLY A 394 33.81 7.95 -18.87
N GLN A 395 34.94 7.74 -19.57
CA GLN A 395 35.04 6.65 -20.55
C GLN A 395 35.19 5.29 -19.85
N SER A 396 34.19 4.42 -20.00
CA SER A 396 34.40 2.98 -19.82
C SER A 396 35.32 2.47 -20.94
N ASN A 397 36.53 2.03 -20.58
CA ASN A 397 37.47 1.38 -21.51
C ASN A 397 37.02 -0.04 -21.91
N GLU A 398 35.79 -0.46 -21.56
CA GLU A 398 35.24 -1.75 -21.98
C GLU A 398 34.77 -1.69 -23.45
N PRO A 399 35.14 -2.67 -24.30
CA PRO A 399 34.65 -2.74 -25.66
C PRO A 399 33.15 -3.10 -25.66
N GLU A 400 32.29 -2.13 -25.97
CA GLU A 400 30.84 -2.34 -26.04
C GLU A 400 30.47 -3.54 -26.94
N THR A 401 29.82 -4.54 -26.37
CA THR A 401 29.19 -5.60 -27.16
C THR A 401 28.02 -5.01 -27.95
N PRO A 402 27.92 -5.18 -29.29
CA PRO A 402 27.05 -4.38 -30.15
C PRO A 402 25.57 -4.81 -30.14
N GLN A 403 24.98 -5.10 -28.98
CA GLN A 403 23.62 -5.63 -28.83
C GLN A 403 22.61 -4.73 -28.12
N SER A 404 23.01 -3.55 -27.61
CA SER A 404 22.08 -2.53 -27.08
C SER A 404 22.03 -1.29 -27.99
N PRO A 405 20.85 -0.88 -28.52
CA PRO A 405 20.71 0.29 -29.38
C PRO A 405 20.71 1.64 -28.64
N THR A 406 21.06 1.63 -27.34
CA THR A 406 21.19 2.81 -26.48
C THR A 406 22.57 2.78 -25.83
N PRO A 407 23.43 3.80 -26.05
CA PRO A 407 24.67 3.92 -25.28
C PRO A 407 24.35 4.20 -23.80
N PRO A 408 25.28 3.93 -22.87
CA PRO A 408 25.16 4.31 -21.45
C PRO A 408 25.32 5.84 -21.29
N SER A 409 24.32 6.60 -21.76
CA SER A 409 24.33 8.07 -21.92
C SER A 409 24.18 8.86 -20.60
N GLY A 410 24.63 8.29 -19.47
CA GLY A 410 24.45 8.86 -18.13
C GLY A 410 25.68 9.59 -17.57
N ASP A 411 26.88 9.00 -17.72
CA ASP A 411 28.03 9.39 -16.87
C ASP A 411 29.17 10.12 -17.58
N SER A 412 29.28 10.08 -18.90
CA SER A 412 30.32 10.84 -19.63
C SER A 412 30.06 12.34 -19.57
N GLN A 413 31.04 13.11 -19.06
CA GLN A 413 30.96 14.56 -18.93
C GLN A 413 32.08 15.26 -19.69
N VAL A 414 31.73 16.35 -20.38
CA VAL A 414 32.68 17.26 -21.02
C VAL A 414 33.11 18.33 -20.01
N ILE A 415 34.41 18.51 -19.87
CA ILE A 415 35.03 19.51 -19.01
C ILE A 415 35.69 20.55 -19.92
N ALA A 416 35.24 21.80 -19.84
CA ALA A 416 35.68 22.89 -20.71
C ALA A 416 36.34 24.02 -19.91
N LEU A 417 37.54 24.44 -20.33
CA LEU A 417 38.24 25.58 -19.73
C LEU A 417 37.86 26.87 -20.49
N LEU A 418 37.04 27.70 -19.86
CA LEU A 418 36.36 28.85 -20.47
C LEU A 418 36.72 30.16 -19.76
N ARG A 419 36.51 31.30 -20.44
CA ARG A 419 36.49 32.63 -19.82
C ARG A 419 35.04 33.04 -19.56
N ARG A 420 34.71 33.47 -18.35
CA ARG A 420 33.34 33.80 -17.96
C ARG A 420 32.85 35.07 -18.67
N GLN A 421 31.73 35.00 -19.39
CA GLN A 421 31.14 36.14 -20.11
C GLN A 421 31.09 37.42 -19.24
N GLY A 422 31.60 38.54 -19.78
CA GLY A 422 31.63 39.83 -19.09
C GLY A 422 32.73 40.03 -18.04
N SER A 423 33.63 39.06 -17.85
CA SER A 423 34.76 39.16 -16.92
C SER A 423 36.02 38.47 -17.49
N ASP A 424 37.21 38.85 -17.03
CA ASP A 424 38.46 38.14 -17.41
C ASP A 424 38.70 36.87 -16.58
N GLN A 425 37.78 36.52 -15.68
CA GLN A 425 37.86 35.35 -14.81
C GLN A 425 37.73 34.05 -15.64
N ILE A 426 38.65 33.12 -15.41
CA ILE A 426 38.66 31.81 -16.05
C ILE A 426 37.95 30.81 -15.13
N VAL A 427 37.12 29.96 -15.72
CA VAL A 427 36.24 28.99 -15.02
C VAL A 427 36.26 27.66 -15.77
N ILE A 428 35.96 26.58 -15.04
CA ILE A 428 35.69 25.28 -15.66
C ILE A 428 34.17 25.11 -15.78
N GLU A 429 33.67 24.97 -17.01
CA GLU A 429 32.28 24.62 -17.32
C GLU A 429 32.19 23.10 -17.54
N THR A 430 31.20 22.45 -16.95
CA THR A 430 30.99 21.01 -17.05
C THR A 430 29.55 20.69 -17.44
N GLN A 431 29.38 19.82 -18.43
CA GLN A 431 28.07 19.40 -18.96
C GLN A 431 28.11 17.95 -19.47
N GLY A 432 26.98 17.24 -19.41
CA GLY A 432 26.84 15.91 -19.99
C GLY A 432 26.76 15.95 -21.52
N LEU A 433 27.12 14.85 -22.19
CA LEU A 433 27.12 14.78 -23.67
C LEU A 433 25.73 15.01 -24.30
N ASP A 434 24.67 14.49 -23.67
CA ASP A 434 23.29 14.53 -24.16
C ASP A 434 22.37 15.40 -23.26
N ALA A 435 22.94 16.32 -22.46
CA ALA A 435 22.22 17.04 -21.42
C ALA A 435 21.71 18.42 -21.88
N ASP A 436 20.53 18.83 -21.38
CA ASP A 436 19.93 20.15 -21.66
C ASP A 436 20.89 21.31 -21.30
N PRO A 437 20.89 22.44 -22.04
CA PRO A 437 21.78 23.58 -21.77
C PRO A 437 21.56 24.26 -20.41
N SER A 438 20.48 23.92 -19.69
CA SER A 438 20.19 24.32 -18.31
C SER A 438 20.93 23.49 -17.24
N SER A 439 21.59 22.39 -17.63
CA SER A 439 22.26 21.44 -16.72
C SER A 439 23.73 21.77 -16.40
N LYS A 440 24.24 22.87 -16.98
CA LYS A 440 25.64 23.30 -16.87
C LYS A 440 26.02 23.61 -15.43
N ALA A 441 27.19 23.13 -15.02
CA ALA A 441 27.78 23.43 -13.73
C ALA A 441 29.15 24.11 -13.89
N TYR A 442 29.45 25.07 -13.01
CA TYR A 442 30.68 25.86 -13.05
C TYR A 442 31.53 25.61 -11.81
N LEU A 443 32.84 25.53 -12.00
CA LEU A 443 33.84 25.45 -10.93
C LEU A 443 34.81 26.64 -11.02
N SER A 444 34.90 27.40 -9.94
CA SER A 444 35.86 28.49 -9.75
C SER A 444 37.26 27.94 -9.49
N ILE A 445 38.26 28.49 -10.19
CA ILE A 445 39.68 28.10 -10.05
C ILE A 445 40.22 28.56 -8.67
N PRO A 446 41.13 27.83 -8.00
CA PRO A 446 41.74 28.26 -6.74
C PRO A 446 42.65 29.49 -6.93
N ASP A 447 42.86 30.27 -5.87
CA ASP A 447 43.79 31.42 -5.82
C ASP A 447 43.52 32.56 -6.83
N THR A 448 42.26 32.95 -7.06
CA THR A 448 41.91 34.15 -7.87
C THR A 448 41.95 35.49 -7.09
N ALA A 449 42.62 35.54 -5.93
CA ALA A 449 42.48 36.63 -4.95
C ALA A 449 43.39 37.87 -5.17
N SER A 450 44.07 38.01 -6.31
CA SER A 450 44.86 39.20 -6.63
C SER A 450 44.85 39.56 -8.12
N ASP A 451 44.90 40.86 -8.43
CA ASP A 451 44.81 41.47 -9.78
C ASP A 451 45.98 41.14 -10.75
N ALA A 452 46.73 40.08 -10.48
CA ALA A 452 47.77 39.60 -11.38
C ALA A 452 47.14 38.84 -12.56
N LYS A 453 47.40 39.30 -13.80
CA LYS A 453 47.01 38.64 -15.06
C LYS A 453 47.13 37.11 -14.94
N ILE A 454 46.07 36.38 -15.29
CA ILE A 454 46.06 34.92 -15.20
C ILE A 454 46.94 34.34 -16.32
N ILE A 455 48.13 33.86 -15.97
CA ILE A 455 49.11 33.31 -16.92
C ILE A 455 48.80 31.83 -17.18
N ASN A 456 48.44 31.54 -18.43
CA ASN A 456 48.38 30.21 -19.06
C ASN A 456 47.85 29.06 -18.17
N PRO A 457 46.54 29.03 -17.83
CA PRO A 457 45.93 27.85 -17.27
C PRO A 457 45.83 26.74 -18.34
N GLY A 458 46.06 25.50 -17.92
CA GLY A 458 46.00 24.32 -18.76
C GLY A 458 45.16 23.21 -18.14
N LEU A 459 44.60 22.38 -19.01
CA LEU A 459 43.77 21.24 -18.67
C LEU A 459 44.16 20.07 -19.58
N CYS A 460 44.55 18.94 -18.98
CA CYS A 460 45.09 17.79 -19.71
C CYS A 460 44.66 16.46 -19.07
N GLN A 461 44.68 15.40 -19.89
CA GLN A 461 44.37 14.04 -19.45
C GLN A 461 45.69 13.29 -19.26
N SER A 462 45.86 12.69 -18.08
CA SER A 462 47.02 11.86 -17.74
C SER A 462 46.91 10.48 -18.37
N THR A 463 48.08 9.90 -18.68
CA THR A 463 48.25 8.58 -19.28
C THR A 463 47.83 7.44 -18.34
N SER A 464 48.07 7.56 -17.02
CA SER A 464 47.52 6.64 -16.02
C SER A 464 46.45 7.27 -15.15
N GLU A 465 45.56 6.45 -14.59
CA GLU A 465 44.65 6.87 -13.53
C GLU A 465 45.40 7.10 -12.21
N ASN A 466 44.95 8.07 -11.43
CA ASN A 466 45.31 8.19 -10.02
C ASN A 466 44.13 7.83 -9.13
N THR A 467 44.36 7.02 -8.10
CA THR A 467 43.37 6.59 -7.11
C THR A 467 43.33 7.56 -5.93
N ILE A 468 42.15 8.10 -5.64
CA ILE A 468 41.90 9.08 -4.58
C ILE A 468 40.96 8.47 -3.55
N SER A 469 41.48 8.15 -2.36
CA SER A 469 40.66 7.75 -1.21
C SER A 469 39.85 8.93 -0.68
N THR A 470 38.59 8.68 -0.34
CA THR A 470 37.62 9.63 0.22
C THR A 470 37.01 9.07 1.53
N PRO A 471 37.76 9.06 2.67
CA PRO A 471 37.38 8.34 3.89
C PRO A 471 36.03 8.77 4.50
N ASN A 472 35.54 9.97 4.16
CA ASN A 472 34.19 10.42 4.53
C ASN A 472 33.08 9.48 4.03
N ILE A 473 33.27 8.77 2.91
CA ILE A 473 32.29 7.79 2.40
C ILE A 473 32.17 6.60 3.34
N VAL A 474 33.30 6.07 3.81
CA VAL A 474 33.35 4.97 4.79
C VAL A 474 32.62 5.37 6.06
N PHE A 475 32.88 6.56 6.60
CA PHE A 475 32.18 7.04 7.79
C PHE A 475 30.66 7.23 7.60
N LYS A 476 30.22 7.73 6.43
CA LYS A 476 28.81 8.06 6.19
C LYS A 476 27.96 6.83 5.85
N LEU A 477 28.45 5.92 5.01
CA LEU A 477 27.76 4.68 4.62
C LEU A 477 27.98 3.53 5.61
N GLY A 478 29.13 3.49 6.29
CA GLY A 478 29.52 2.44 7.22
C GLY A 478 28.44 2.14 8.23
N LEU A 479 27.99 0.88 8.31
CA LEU A 479 26.98 0.51 9.29
C LEU A 479 27.55 0.66 10.70
N ARG A 480 26.78 1.32 11.56
CA ARG A 480 27.12 1.60 12.95
C ARG A 480 25.98 1.19 13.86
N ARG A 481 26.34 0.65 15.02
CA ARG A 481 25.44 0.35 16.11
C ARG A 481 24.71 1.60 16.59
N LEU A 482 23.38 1.59 16.59
CA LEU A 482 22.55 2.56 17.31
C LEU A 482 22.19 1.97 18.68
N TYR A 483 22.44 2.72 19.76
CA TYR A 483 22.13 2.29 21.12
C TYR A 483 20.84 2.97 21.60
N VAL A 484 19.75 2.22 21.80
CA VAL A 484 18.51 2.75 22.40
C VAL A 484 18.50 2.49 23.92
N LYS A 485 19.15 1.42 24.38
CA LYS A 485 19.38 1.09 25.80
C LYS A 485 20.88 1.00 26.09
N ASP A 486 21.26 1.21 27.35
CA ASP A 486 22.66 1.17 27.79
C ASP A 486 23.25 -0.25 27.68
N THR A 487 24.21 -0.43 26.78
CA THR A 487 24.88 -1.71 26.52
C THR A 487 26.08 -1.97 27.43
N THR A 488 26.32 -3.25 27.72
CA THR A 488 27.48 -3.71 28.49
C THR A 488 28.80 -3.52 27.70
N LYS A 489 29.91 -3.35 28.42
CA LYS A 489 31.23 -3.10 27.81
C LYS A 489 31.71 -4.22 26.87
N ALA A 490 31.28 -5.46 27.08
CA ALA A 490 31.64 -6.60 26.23
C ALA A 490 30.93 -6.56 24.87
N GLY A 491 29.66 -6.14 24.81
CA GLY A 491 28.93 -5.98 23.55
C GLY A 491 29.61 -4.95 22.64
N ARG A 492 30.03 -3.81 23.20
CA ARG A 492 30.70 -2.73 22.45
C ARG A 492 31.95 -3.20 21.71
N GLN A 493 32.75 -4.10 22.28
CA GLN A 493 33.94 -4.65 21.59
C GLN A 493 33.58 -5.54 20.39
N SER A 494 32.47 -6.28 20.47
CA SER A 494 31.95 -7.05 19.34
C SER A 494 31.35 -6.14 18.26
N ASP A 495 30.65 -5.07 18.68
CA ASP A 495 30.11 -4.06 17.78
C ASP A 495 31.24 -3.32 17.04
N ASP A 496 32.31 -2.93 17.73
CA ASP A 496 33.49 -2.28 17.13
C ASP A 496 34.22 -3.21 16.13
N ALA A 497 34.28 -4.52 16.40
CA ALA A 497 34.86 -5.49 15.49
C ALA A 497 34.03 -5.64 14.20
N LYS A 498 32.70 -5.68 14.30
CA LYS A 498 31.81 -5.69 13.13
C LYS A 498 31.87 -4.37 12.36
N ALA A 499 31.89 -3.22 13.05
CA ALA A 499 32.02 -1.91 12.39
C ALA A 499 33.30 -1.83 11.51
N LYS A 500 34.42 -2.41 11.97
CA LYS A 500 35.65 -2.52 11.15
C LYS A 500 35.51 -3.41 9.92
N GLN A 501 34.72 -4.48 10.00
CA GLN A 501 34.44 -5.33 8.83
C GLN A 501 33.59 -4.59 7.80
N GLU A 502 32.57 -3.85 8.25
CA GLU A 502 31.75 -2.99 7.39
C GLU A 502 32.58 -1.89 6.73
N ASP A 503 33.52 -1.28 7.46
CA ASP A 503 34.44 -0.27 6.93
C ASP A 503 35.33 -0.83 5.81
N GLN A 504 35.92 -2.01 6.00
CA GLN A 504 36.74 -2.70 4.98
C GLN A 504 35.95 -3.08 3.72
N LEU A 505 34.64 -3.31 3.83
CA LEU A 505 33.78 -3.53 2.66
C LEU A 505 33.55 -2.22 1.89
N ILE A 506 33.36 -1.11 2.58
CA ILE A 506 33.03 0.20 1.99
C ILE A 506 34.27 0.99 1.56
N GLU A 507 35.44 0.71 2.11
CA GLU A 507 36.72 1.29 1.71
C GLU A 507 37.01 1.11 0.21
N ARG A 508 36.62 -0.04 -0.35
CA ARG A 508 36.64 -0.32 -1.81
C ARG A 508 35.82 0.69 -2.62
N PHE A 509 34.73 1.18 -2.06
CA PHE A 509 33.82 2.17 -2.65
C PHE A 509 34.22 3.63 -2.33
N ALA A 510 35.18 3.85 -1.43
CA ALA A 510 35.70 5.17 -1.09
C ALA A 510 36.83 5.63 -2.02
N ILE A 511 37.32 4.76 -2.90
CA ILE A 511 38.35 5.07 -3.90
C ILE A 511 37.69 5.62 -5.17
N THR A 512 38.02 6.85 -5.54
CA THR A 512 37.63 7.48 -6.81
C THR A 512 38.84 7.58 -7.71
N THR A 513 38.76 7.15 -8.98
CA THR A 513 39.84 7.38 -9.94
C THR A 513 39.68 8.70 -10.67
N THR A 514 40.79 9.29 -11.10
CA THR A 514 40.79 10.47 -11.99
C THR A 514 41.95 10.39 -12.98
N ARG A 515 41.72 10.91 -14.20
CA ARG A 515 42.76 11.21 -15.19
C ARG A 515 42.92 12.71 -15.44
N SER A 516 42.10 13.56 -14.83
CA SER A 516 41.99 14.98 -15.21
C SER A 516 42.92 15.86 -14.38
N VAL A 517 43.93 16.45 -15.02
CA VAL A 517 44.91 17.35 -14.39
C VAL A 517 44.68 18.78 -14.85
N PHE A 518 44.52 19.68 -13.88
CA PHE A 518 44.50 21.13 -14.08
C PHE A 518 45.80 21.74 -13.57
N PHE A 519 46.36 22.70 -14.30
CA PHE A 519 47.57 23.41 -13.92
C PHE A 519 47.49 24.90 -14.21
N MET A 520 48.14 25.71 -13.38
CA MET A 520 48.21 27.16 -13.52
C MET A 520 49.48 27.68 -12.85
N LYS A 521 50.21 28.58 -13.51
CA LYS A 521 51.51 29.12 -13.04
C LYS A 521 52.49 27.98 -12.69
N GLN A 522 52.67 27.70 -11.40
CA GLN A 522 53.56 26.67 -10.84
C GLN A 522 52.80 25.72 -9.89
N SER A 523 51.47 25.64 -10.02
CA SER A 523 50.60 24.80 -9.19
C SER A 523 49.84 23.78 -10.03
N LEU A 524 49.66 22.59 -9.45
CA LEU A 524 49.02 21.41 -10.04
C LEU A 524 47.90 20.91 -9.15
N TYR A 525 46.77 20.57 -9.77
CA TYR A 525 45.58 20.08 -9.10
C TYR A 525 44.98 18.90 -9.89
N TRP A 526 44.62 17.84 -9.17
CA TRP A 526 43.69 16.85 -9.69
C TRP A 526 42.29 17.44 -9.73
N LEU A 527 41.60 17.28 -10.85
CA LEU A 527 40.17 17.51 -10.94
C LEU A 527 39.46 16.20 -10.59
N VAL A 528 38.81 16.18 -9.43
CA VAL A 528 38.18 14.98 -8.85
C VAL A 528 36.67 15.12 -8.95
N ARG A 529 36.01 14.16 -9.59
CA ARG A 529 34.54 14.09 -9.62
C ARG A 529 34.04 13.77 -8.21
N HIS A 530 33.18 14.61 -7.66
CA HIS A 530 32.56 14.36 -6.36
C HIS A 530 31.61 13.17 -6.44
N PRO A 531 31.78 12.15 -5.58
CA PRO A 531 30.78 11.11 -5.41
C PRO A 531 29.43 11.73 -5.01
N ILE A 532 28.37 11.34 -5.73
CA ILE A 532 27.01 11.91 -5.61
C ILE A 532 26.53 11.92 -4.15
N LEU A 533 26.91 10.89 -3.38
CA LEU A 533 26.73 10.78 -1.94
C LEU A 533 27.12 12.06 -1.20
N LEU A 534 28.37 12.53 -1.33
CA LEU A 534 28.90 13.65 -0.55
C LEU A 534 28.19 14.96 -0.90
N LYS A 535 27.84 15.16 -2.18
CA LYS A 535 27.10 16.34 -2.64
C LYS A 535 25.68 16.41 -2.07
N LEU A 536 24.95 15.29 -2.12
CA LEU A 536 23.59 15.23 -1.58
C LEU A 536 23.59 15.26 -0.04
N ASP A 537 24.55 14.59 0.59
CA ASP A 537 24.70 14.54 2.04
C ASP A 537 25.04 15.92 2.63
N ALA A 538 25.98 16.65 2.02
CA ALA A 538 26.32 18.02 2.42
C ALA A 538 25.12 18.98 2.26
N ARG A 539 24.28 18.78 1.25
CA ARG A 539 23.03 19.56 1.06
C ARG A 539 21.98 19.23 2.12
N LEU A 540 21.87 17.97 2.56
CA LEU A 540 21.02 17.58 3.68
C LEU A 540 21.55 18.07 5.03
N ASP A 541 22.86 18.03 5.25
CA ASP A 541 23.50 18.61 6.45
C ASP A 541 23.29 20.14 6.48
N GLY A 542 23.42 20.84 5.35
CA GLY A 542 23.13 22.27 5.22
C GLY A 542 21.66 22.65 5.40
N ALA A 543 20.73 21.70 5.22
CA ALA A 543 19.31 21.90 5.51
C ALA A 543 19.01 21.90 7.02
N LEU A 544 19.89 21.33 7.86
CA LEU A 544 19.77 21.32 9.32
C LEU A 544 20.57 22.48 9.93
N LYS A 545 19.89 23.52 10.39
CA LYS A 545 20.51 24.71 10.98
C LYS A 545 20.36 24.71 12.50
N SER A 546 21.50 24.68 13.19
CA SER A 546 21.58 24.83 14.65
C SER A 546 21.80 26.30 15.02
N THR A 547 21.01 26.81 15.96
CA THR A 547 21.10 28.20 16.42
C THR A 547 22.19 28.34 17.49
N ALA A 548 23.25 29.10 17.19
CA ALA A 548 24.47 29.16 18.00
C ALA A 548 24.29 29.58 19.48
N THR A 549 23.23 30.30 19.81
CA THR A 549 22.96 30.82 21.17
C THR A 549 22.05 29.94 22.02
N SER A 550 21.35 28.98 21.42
CA SER A 550 20.27 28.23 22.10
C SER A 550 20.22 26.75 21.75
N SER A 551 21.10 26.26 20.87
CA SER A 551 21.15 24.88 20.36
C SER A 551 19.86 24.38 19.69
N LEU A 552 18.93 25.30 19.38
CA LEU A 552 17.67 24.97 18.73
C LEU A 552 17.92 24.58 17.27
N LEU A 553 17.42 23.42 16.86
CA LEU A 553 17.44 22.92 15.50
C LEU A 553 16.29 23.53 14.70
N THR A 554 16.58 23.88 13.46
CA THR A 554 15.60 24.29 12.44
C THR A 554 15.90 23.55 11.14
N VAL A 555 14.87 23.06 10.46
CA VAL A 555 15.02 22.26 9.23
C VAL A 555 14.47 23.05 8.05
N GLN A 556 15.29 23.23 7.01
CA GLN A 556 14.85 23.80 5.73
C GLN A 556 14.17 22.72 4.89
N ARG A 557 12.87 22.51 5.13
CA ARG A 557 12.03 21.50 4.48
C ARG A 557 12.20 21.46 2.95
N SER A 558 12.26 22.62 2.28
CA SER A 558 12.39 22.73 0.82
C SER A 558 13.63 22.03 0.25
N GLU A 559 14.75 22.06 0.97
CA GLU A 559 15.99 21.40 0.54
C GLU A 559 15.89 19.87 0.67
N ALA A 560 15.30 19.39 1.77
CA ALA A 560 15.05 17.97 1.98
C ALA A 560 14.04 17.40 0.95
N GLU A 561 12.96 18.13 0.65
CA GLU A 561 12.00 17.75 -0.42
C GLU A 561 12.66 17.78 -1.80
N TYR A 562 13.52 18.76 -2.11
CA TYR A 562 14.25 18.82 -3.37
C TYR A 562 15.19 17.61 -3.54
N VAL A 563 16.00 17.31 -2.53
CA VAL A 563 16.93 16.15 -2.57
C VAL A 563 16.14 14.84 -2.70
N PHE A 564 15.05 14.67 -1.93
CA PHE A 564 14.21 13.48 -2.02
C PHE A 564 13.58 13.30 -3.41
N ASN A 565 13.03 14.37 -3.99
CA ASN A 565 12.44 14.34 -5.33
C ASN A 565 13.49 14.11 -6.43
N SER A 566 14.73 14.60 -6.26
CA SER A 566 15.81 14.40 -7.24
C SER A 566 16.20 12.93 -7.45
N LEU A 567 15.92 12.07 -6.44
CA LEU A 567 16.15 10.63 -6.47
C LEU A 567 14.88 9.80 -6.77
N ARG A 568 13.71 10.43 -6.93
CA ARG A 568 12.44 9.75 -7.19
C ARG A 568 12.40 9.28 -8.64
N GLY A 569 12.21 7.98 -8.88
CA GLY A 569 12.21 7.39 -10.23
C GLY A 569 13.59 7.20 -10.88
N ARG A 570 14.68 7.29 -10.10
CA ARG A 570 16.02 6.84 -10.53
C ARG A 570 16.29 5.44 -10.01
N ASP A 571 16.64 4.54 -10.92
CA ASP A 571 17.11 3.20 -10.60
C ASP A 571 18.65 3.20 -10.48
N PRO A 572 19.21 2.65 -9.39
CA PRO A 572 20.65 2.58 -9.21
C PRO A 572 21.28 1.57 -10.18
N GLN A 573 22.38 1.95 -10.82
CA GLN A 573 23.09 1.06 -11.74
C GLN A 573 24.03 0.10 -10.99
N ASP A 574 24.65 0.58 -9.91
CA ASP A 574 25.65 -0.15 -9.12
C ASP A 574 25.26 -0.27 -7.64
N GLU A 575 25.91 -1.20 -6.93
CA GLU A 575 25.74 -1.39 -5.47
C GLU A 575 26.03 -0.10 -4.68
N ILE A 576 27.09 0.64 -5.04
CA ILE A 576 27.41 1.94 -4.41
C ILE A 576 26.30 2.98 -4.62
N GLN A 577 25.64 2.97 -5.80
CA GLN A 577 24.51 3.86 -6.08
C GLN A 577 23.27 3.45 -5.30
N PHE A 578 23.00 2.14 -5.18
CA PHE A 578 21.92 1.60 -4.36
C PHE A 578 22.08 2.00 -2.89
N MET A 579 23.26 1.78 -2.32
CA MET A 579 23.59 2.17 -0.94
C MET A 579 23.49 3.69 -0.75
N THR A 580 24.01 4.48 -1.70
CA THR A 580 23.92 5.95 -1.68
C THR A 580 22.47 6.44 -1.73
N PHE A 581 21.66 5.95 -2.65
CA PHE A 581 20.28 6.40 -2.81
C PHE A 581 19.42 6.01 -1.61
N ASN A 582 19.62 4.81 -1.05
CA ASN A 582 18.92 4.39 0.17
C ASN A 582 19.31 5.27 1.36
N TYR A 583 20.61 5.46 1.62
CA TYR A 583 21.08 6.34 2.69
C TYR A 583 20.53 7.77 2.57
N ILE A 584 20.61 8.39 1.38
CA ILE A 584 20.12 9.76 1.16
C ILE A 584 18.60 9.85 1.31
N ARG A 585 17.84 8.87 0.79
CA ARG A 585 16.37 8.79 0.98
C ARG A 585 16.01 8.66 2.46
N GLN A 586 16.71 7.79 3.21
CA GLN A 586 16.52 7.60 4.65
C GLN A 586 16.81 8.88 5.44
N LYS A 587 17.96 9.52 5.20
CA LYS A 587 18.35 10.76 5.88
C LYS A 587 17.39 11.92 5.57
N ALA A 588 16.97 12.08 4.31
CA ALA A 588 15.98 13.08 3.93
C ALA A 588 14.62 12.82 4.60
N ALA A 589 14.14 11.57 4.66
CA ALA A 589 12.88 11.23 5.32
C ALA A 589 12.92 11.49 6.84
N VAL A 590 14.04 11.20 7.50
CA VAL A 590 14.25 11.51 8.94
C VAL A 590 14.32 13.03 9.18
N LEU A 591 14.92 13.81 8.29
CA LEU A 591 14.89 15.28 8.38
C LEU A 591 13.48 15.86 8.19
N LEU A 592 12.66 15.30 7.30
CA LEU A 592 11.26 15.69 7.12
C LEU A 592 10.39 15.33 8.33
N LEU A 593 10.67 14.18 8.98
CA LEU A 593 10.05 13.83 10.27
C LEU A 593 10.47 14.81 11.38
N LEU A 594 11.76 15.18 11.43
CA LEU A 594 12.29 16.14 12.40
C LEU A 594 11.62 17.52 12.29
N ASP A 595 11.37 18.02 11.07
CA ASP A 595 10.55 19.23 10.83
C ASP A 595 9.16 19.12 11.47
N LEU A 596 8.45 17.99 11.28
CA LEU A 596 7.15 17.76 11.91
C LEU A 596 7.24 17.64 13.43
N MET A 597 8.28 17.02 13.97
CA MET A 597 8.51 16.91 15.41
C MET A 597 8.76 18.29 16.04
N ILE A 598 9.61 19.13 15.42
CA ILE A 598 9.85 20.51 15.86
C ILE A 598 8.56 21.33 15.80
N LYS A 599 7.81 21.29 14.70
CA LYS A 599 6.47 21.93 14.58
C LYS A 599 5.52 21.48 15.69
N THR A 600 5.51 20.18 16.00
CA THR A 600 4.64 19.59 17.04
C THR A 600 5.05 20.03 18.45
N ALA A 601 6.35 20.07 18.74
CA ALA A 601 6.90 20.55 20.02
C ALA A 601 6.61 22.05 20.26
N HIS A 602 6.54 22.84 19.19
CA HIS A 602 6.09 24.24 19.23
C HIS A 602 4.56 24.42 19.26
N GLY A 603 3.77 23.33 19.34
CA GLY A 603 2.31 23.42 19.36
C GLY A 603 1.67 23.87 18.05
N THR A 604 2.38 23.74 16.92
CA THR A 604 1.85 24.09 15.59
C THR A 604 1.29 22.87 14.87
N GLY A 605 0.11 23.02 14.26
CA GLY A 605 -0.46 22.03 13.36
C GLY A 605 0.25 22.08 12.00
N ALA A 606 0.68 20.92 11.50
CA ALA A 606 1.30 20.83 10.18
C ALA A 606 0.25 20.92 9.06
N SER A 607 0.67 21.33 7.85
CA SER A 607 -0.21 21.32 6.69
C SER A 607 -0.53 19.88 6.26
N GLN A 608 -1.74 19.63 5.75
CA GLN A 608 -2.12 18.30 5.25
C GLN A 608 -1.16 17.79 4.15
N LYS A 609 -0.62 18.71 3.34
CA LYS A 609 0.38 18.42 2.30
C LYS A 609 1.73 18.02 2.92
N ASP A 610 2.19 18.72 3.96
CA ASP A 610 3.42 18.41 4.69
C ASP A 610 3.32 17.00 5.32
N LEU A 611 2.18 16.67 5.91
CA LEU A 611 1.91 15.38 6.53
C LEU A 611 1.92 14.24 5.50
N GLN A 612 1.17 14.39 4.40
CA GLN A 612 1.12 13.39 3.32
C GLN A 612 2.50 13.17 2.67
N TYR A 613 3.22 14.25 2.35
CA TYR A 613 4.54 14.13 1.75
C TYR A 613 5.55 13.45 2.69
N THR A 614 5.51 13.77 3.99
CA THR A 614 6.42 13.15 4.97
C THR A 614 6.06 11.67 5.20
N GLN A 615 4.76 11.32 5.17
CA GLN A 615 4.31 9.93 5.19
C GLN A 615 4.80 9.15 3.95
N GLU A 616 4.64 9.69 2.73
CA GLU A 616 5.18 9.09 1.50
C GLU A 616 6.69 8.89 1.60
N ALA A 617 7.42 9.92 2.05
CA ALA A 617 8.87 9.86 2.18
C ALA A 617 9.33 8.77 3.15
N LEU A 618 8.67 8.61 4.31
CA LEU A 618 8.97 7.54 5.27
C LEU A 618 8.59 6.14 4.74
N GLN A 619 7.50 6.01 3.98
CA GLN A 619 7.07 4.73 3.41
C GLN A 619 7.95 4.25 2.26
N SER A 620 8.58 5.18 1.51
CA SER A 620 9.39 4.89 0.30
C SER A 620 10.91 5.00 0.50
N SER A 621 11.36 5.39 1.69
CA SER A 621 12.79 5.44 2.05
C SER A 621 13.30 4.18 2.75
N ASP A 622 12.42 3.22 3.06
CA ASP A 622 12.74 1.99 3.80
C ASP A 622 13.54 2.22 5.10
N VAL A 623 13.34 3.36 5.78
CA VAL A 623 13.86 3.59 7.14
C VAL A 623 13.25 2.53 8.06
N GLU A 624 14.09 1.88 8.86
CA GLU A 624 13.68 0.86 9.82
C GLU A 624 12.79 1.44 10.94
N PRO A 625 11.67 0.78 11.33
CA PRO A 625 10.75 1.31 12.34
C PRO A 625 11.39 1.60 13.70
N ARG A 626 12.35 0.78 14.14
CA ARG A 626 13.06 0.98 15.42
C ARG A 626 13.83 2.30 15.44
N VAL A 627 14.37 2.74 14.31
CA VAL A 627 15.06 4.02 14.15
C VAL A 627 14.06 5.18 14.32
N VAL A 628 12.94 5.15 13.61
CA VAL A 628 11.87 6.17 13.70
C VAL A 628 11.32 6.28 15.11
N LEU A 629 11.05 5.14 15.77
CA LEU A 629 10.49 5.09 17.12
C LEU A 629 11.49 5.58 18.17
N SER A 630 12.81 5.38 17.97
CA SER A 630 13.84 5.87 18.91
C SER A 630 13.82 7.39 19.10
N LEU A 631 13.38 8.13 18.07
CA LEU A 631 13.26 9.59 18.08
C LEU A 631 12.06 10.08 18.89
N ILE A 632 11.05 9.23 19.11
CA ILE A 632 9.75 9.62 19.69
C ILE A 632 9.67 9.08 21.12
N PRO A 633 9.79 9.93 22.17
CA PRO A 633 9.94 9.45 23.55
C PRO A 633 8.81 8.52 24.02
N ALA A 634 7.56 8.78 23.60
CA ALA A 634 6.37 7.98 23.96
C ALA A 634 6.46 6.49 23.62
N LEU A 635 7.19 6.16 22.54
CA LEU A 635 7.18 4.83 21.94
C LEU A 635 8.55 4.15 22.05
N ARG A 636 9.52 4.79 22.72
CA ARG A 636 10.87 4.24 22.92
C ARG A 636 10.84 2.95 23.75
N ASP A 637 9.94 2.86 24.71
CA ASP A 637 9.75 1.69 25.57
C ASP A 637 9.16 0.47 24.84
N GLU A 638 8.57 0.66 23.65
CA GLU A 638 8.07 -0.44 22.80
C GLU A 638 9.16 -1.12 21.97
N ILE A 639 10.39 -0.60 21.99
CA ILE A 639 11.48 -1.10 21.14
C ILE A 639 12.05 -2.40 21.70
N SER A 640 11.86 -3.48 20.93
CA SER A 640 12.47 -4.79 21.12
C SER A 640 13.84 -4.82 20.41
N GLU A 641 14.91 -5.00 21.19
CA GLU A 641 16.28 -5.14 20.70
C GLU A 641 16.70 -6.61 20.82
N SER A 642 17.26 -7.17 19.75
CA SER A 642 17.96 -8.46 19.80
C SER A 642 19.40 -8.30 20.27
N ASP A 643 20.06 -9.43 20.58
CA ASP A 643 21.51 -9.46 20.81
C ASP A 643 22.29 -8.81 19.66
N ASN A 644 21.82 -9.01 18.42
CA ASN A 644 22.39 -8.42 17.20
C ASN A 644 21.99 -6.95 16.98
N GLY A 645 20.89 -6.48 17.59
CA GLY A 645 20.27 -5.15 17.59
C GLY A 645 20.30 -4.31 16.31
N ILE A 646 20.25 -2.98 16.47
CA ILE A 646 20.01 -2.01 15.38
C ILE A 646 21.32 -1.52 14.77
N TRP A 647 21.42 -1.60 13.44
CA TRP A 647 22.55 -1.14 12.63
C TRP A 647 22.06 -0.15 11.57
N VAL A 648 22.65 1.05 11.54
CA VAL A 648 22.28 2.12 10.59
C VAL A 648 23.54 2.79 10.04
N PRO A 649 23.50 3.37 8.83
CA PRO A 649 24.65 4.11 8.27
C PRO A 649 25.15 5.20 9.22
N GLY A 650 26.47 5.34 9.36
CA GLY A 650 27.10 6.22 10.34
C GLY A 650 26.65 7.68 10.24
N GLY A 651 26.45 8.19 9.02
CA GLY A 651 25.95 9.55 8.81
C GLY A 651 24.49 9.77 9.25
N LEU A 652 23.69 8.70 9.29
CA LEU A 652 22.32 8.72 9.82
C LEU A 652 22.33 8.55 11.34
N ARG A 653 23.22 7.69 11.88
CA ARG A 653 23.45 7.58 13.32
C ARG A 653 23.84 8.92 13.95
N SER A 654 24.79 9.66 13.36
CA SER A 654 25.19 10.98 13.88
C SER A 654 24.03 11.98 13.90
N LEU A 655 23.15 11.96 12.88
CA LEU A 655 21.93 12.77 12.87
C LEU A 655 20.98 12.36 14.01
N ILE A 656 20.76 11.06 14.22
CA ILE A 656 19.89 10.54 15.29
C ILE A 656 20.43 10.93 16.68
N GLU A 657 21.73 10.78 16.92
CA GLU A 657 22.38 11.16 18.19
C GLU A 657 22.30 12.68 18.44
N GLN A 658 22.49 13.51 17.41
CA GLN A 658 22.30 14.96 17.47
C GLN A 658 20.85 15.36 17.78
N VAL A 659 19.88 14.60 17.26
CA VAL A 659 18.45 14.81 17.50
C VAL A 659 18.04 14.35 18.91
N GLN A 660 18.49 13.18 19.36
CA GLN A 660 18.17 12.62 20.68
C GLN A 660 18.80 13.42 21.83
N THR A 661 19.97 14.04 21.62
CA THR A 661 20.62 14.92 22.61
C THR A 661 19.99 16.32 22.68
N ASN A 662 19.06 16.67 21.79
CA ASN A 662 18.50 18.02 21.74
C ASN A 662 17.36 18.23 22.77
N PRO A 663 17.44 19.26 23.64
CA PRO A 663 16.42 19.49 24.66
C PRO A 663 15.03 19.83 24.09
N GLN A 664 14.92 20.37 22.86
CA GLN A 664 13.61 20.72 22.26
C GLN A 664 12.67 19.52 22.08
N LEU A 665 13.21 18.33 21.92
CA LEU A 665 12.41 17.13 21.60
C LEU A 665 12.01 16.37 22.87
N SER A 666 12.64 16.68 24.00
CA SER A 666 12.18 16.26 25.33
C SER A 666 10.85 16.90 25.74
N THR A 667 10.47 18.04 25.13
CA THR A 667 9.19 18.72 25.39
C THR A 667 8.04 18.22 24.50
N LEU A 668 8.21 17.14 23.73
CA LEU A 668 7.16 16.51 22.94
C LEU A 668 6.10 15.85 23.84
N GLN A 669 5.19 16.66 24.38
CA GLN A 669 4.10 16.18 25.24
C GLN A 669 3.14 15.26 24.49
N HIS A 670 3.03 14.02 24.96
CA HIS A 670 2.27 12.96 24.32
C HIS A 670 0.75 13.21 24.33
N ASP A 671 0.26 14.03 25.26
CA ASP A 671 -1.16 14.41 25.37
C ASP A 671 -1.55 15.65 24.53
N SER A 672 -0.59 16.32 23.89
CA SER A 672 -0.86 17.52 23.10
C SER A 672 -1.73 17.22 21.88
N ALA A 673 -2.75 18.04 21.60
CA ALA A 673 -3.63 17.83 20.45
C ALA A 673 -2.89 17.85 19.10
N THR A 674 -1.75 18.54 19.02
CA THR A 674 -0.86 18.53 17.86
C THR A 674 -0.16 17.19 17.66
N PHE A 675 0.23 16.47 18.72
CA PHE A 675 0.82 15.13 18.59
C PHE A 675 -0.18 14.12 17.99
N TYR A 676 -1.44 14.20 18.42
CA TYR A 676 -2.54 13.37 17.90
C TYR A 676 -2.88 13.67 16.43
N ASN A 677 -2.70 14.91 15.97
CA ASN A 677 -3.02 15.31 14.61
C ASN A 677 -1.83 15.15 13.64
N ASN A 678 -0.61 15.48 14.08
CA ASN A 678 0.58 15.49 13.23
C ASN A 678 1.31 14.13 13.19
N ILE A 679 1.51 13.49 14.36
CA ILE A 679 2.46 12.37 14.50
C ILE A 679 1.74 11.02 14.49
N LEU A 680 0.71 10.83 15.32
CA LEU A 680 0.02 9.53 15.43
C LEU A 680 -0.57 8.99 14.10
N PRO A 681 -1.22 9.81 13.22
CA PRO A 681 -1.78 9.30 11.96
C PRO A 681 -0.72 8.91 10.94
N LEU A 682 0.41 9.63 10.94
CA LEU A 682 1.59 9.35 10.12
C LEU A 682 2.26 8.05 10.57
N LEU A 683 2.48 7.88 11.89
CA LEU A 683 3.03 6.64 12.45
C LEU A 683 2.12 5.44 12.19
N LYS A 684 0.82 5.57 12.42
CA LYS A 684 -0.18 4.55 12.12
C LYS A 684 -0.04 4.06 10.67
N SER A 685 -0.02 5.00 9.71
CA SER A 685 0.05 4.67 8.28
C SER A 685 1.40 4.07 7.87
N TYR A 686 2.50 4.52 8.48
CA TYR A 686 3.84 3.99 8.28
C TYR A 686 3.99 2.57 8.86
N LEU A 687 3.57 2.33 10.11
CA LEU A 687 3.63 1.03 10.78
C LEU A 687 2.71 0.00 10.11
N LEU A 688 1.51 0.39 9.65
CA LEU A 688 0.65 -0.48 8.84
C LEU A 688 1.27 -0.84 7.49
N SER A 689 2.04 0.07 6.87
CA SER A 689 2.80 -0.24 5.65
C SER A 689 3.92 -1.26 5.94
N TRP A 690 4.66 -1.07 7.04
CA TRP A 690 5.69 -2.02 7.47
C TRP A 690 5.11 -3.40 7.82
N ARG A 691 3.99 -3.47 8.53
CA ARG A 691 3.33 -4.75 8.89
C ARG A 691 2.94 -5.59 7.66
N LYS A 692 2.70 -4.97 6.50
CA LYS A 692 2.47 -5.68 5.22
C LYS A 692 3.75 -6.30 4.63
N LYS A 693 4.94 -5.88 5.07
CA LYS A 693 6.25 -6.45 4.68
C LYS A 693 6.67 -7.65 5.55
N LYS A 694 5.79 -8.17 6.41
CA LYS A 694 6.04 -9.38 7.20
C LYS A 694 6.14 -10.62 6.28
N GLY A 695 7.16 -11.45 6.50
CA GLY A 695 7.50 -12.58 5.62
C GLY A 695 8.37 -12.23 4.41
N PHE A 696 8.86 -10.99 4.28
CA PHE A 696 9.86 -10.63 3.27
C PHE A 696 11.27 -10.91 3.80
N GLY A 697 11.96 -11.89 3.23
CA GLY A 697 13.28 -12.35 3.70
C GLY A 697 14.44 -11.35 3.62
N SER A 698 14.22 -10.13 3.10
CA SER A 698 15.21 -9.05 3.05
C SER A 698 15.31 -8.24 4.35
N ILE A 699 14.48 -8.50 5.36
CA ILE A 699 14.45 -7.75 6.62
C ILE A 699 15.36 -8.42 7.65
N ALA A 700 16.43 -7.72 8.05
CA ALA A 700 17.29 -8.16 9.15
C ALA A 700 16.51 -8.14 10.48
N ASP A 701 16.72 -9.17 11.32
CA ASP A 701 16.11 -9.28 12.65
C ASP A 701 14.57 -9.20 12.66
N GLU A 702 13.94 -9.89 11.68
CA GLU A 702 12.50 -9.90 11.42
C GLU A 702 11.64 -9.99 12.70
N VAL A 703 11.99 -10.90 13.62
CA VAL A 703 11.22 -11.16 14.84
C VAL A 703 11.11 -9.92 15.74
N HIS A 704 12.23 -9.25 16.04
CA HIS A 704 12.23 -8.11 16.97
C HIS A 704 11.75 -6.83 16.27
N VAL A 705 11.96 -6.70 14.96
CA VAL A 705 11.37 -5.64 14.14
C VAL A 705 9.84 -5.73 14.19
N PHE A 706 9.25 -6.89 13.89
CA PHE A 706 7.78 -7.01 13.88
C PHE A 706 7.13 -7.02 15.26
N GLN A 707 7.79 -7.55 16.30
CA GLN A 707 7.37 -7.32 17.69
C GLN A 707 7.30 -5.82 18.02
N THR A 708 8.30 -5.04 17.61
CA THR A 708 8.32 -3.59 17.85
C THR A 708 7.23 -2.87 17.03
N VAL A 709 7.05 -3.24 15.76
CA VAL A 709 6.01 -2.67 14.88
C VAL A 709 4.62 -2.94 15.44
N ASP A 710 4.32 -4.17 15.85
CA ASP A 710 3.04 -4.54 16.44
C ASP A 710 2.81 -3.82 17.80
N ALA A 711 3.83 -3.73 18.66
CA ALA A 711 3.73 -3.06 19.97
C ALA A 711 3.48 -1.56 19.81
N ALA A 712 4.27 -0.89 18.98
CA ALA A 712 4.12 0.53 18.70
C ALA A 712 2.80 0.84 17.95
N LEU A 713 2.36 -0.04 17.04
CA LEU A 713 1.08 0.12 16.33
C LEU A 713 -0.10 0.00 17.29
N LEU A 714 -0.08 -0.98 18.21
CA LEU A 714 -1.10 -1.11 19.25
C LEU A 714 -1.11 0.12 20.16
N HIS A 715 0.05 0.59 20.63
CA HIS A 715 0.14 1.79 21.48
C HIS A 715 -0.40 3.03 20.73
N VAL A 716 -0.03 3.25 19.48
CA VAL A 716 -0.54 4.35 18.63
C VAL A 716 -2.06 4.26 18.42
N LEU A 717 -2.61 3.05 18.18
CA LEU A 717 -4.05 2.85 18.00
C LEU A 717 -4.83 3.04 19.31
N LEU A 718 -4.31 2.58 20.46
CA LEU A 718 -4.89 2.79 21.79
C LEU A 718 -4.91 4.27 22.17
N LEU A 719 -3.83 5.01 21.89
CA LEU A 719 -3.80 6.47 22.03
C LEU A 719 -4.89 7.13 21.18
N LEU A 720 -4.93 6.85 19.87
CA LEU A 720 -5.95 7.42 18.98
C LEU A 720 -7.39 7.09 19.40
N ASP A 721 -7.63 5.85 19.83
CA ASP A 721 -8.95 5.39 20.27
C ASP A 721 -9.38 5.98 21.62
N SER A 722 -8.44 6.38 22.51
CA SER A 722 -8.76 7.05 23.78
C SER A 722 -9.56 8.36 23.64
N ARG A 723 -9.51 9.01 22.45
CA ARG A 723 -10.28 10.22 22.13
C ARG A 723 -11.58 9.95 21.36
N SER A 724 -11.89 8.69 21.08
CA SER A 724 -13.07 8.30 20.30
C SER A 724 -14.24 7.94 21.23
N PRO A 725 -15.51 8.15 20.80
CA PRO A 725 -16.67 7.90 21.67
C PRO A 725 -16.81 6.42 22.04
N SER A 726 -17.31 6.13 23.24
CA SER A 726 -17.63 4.77 23.70
C SER A 726 -18.74 4.14 22.85
N GLY A 727 -18.62 2.86 22.52
CA GLY A 727 -19.59 2.10 21.73
C GLY A 727 -18.95 1.07 20.79
N PRO A 728 -19.76 0.36 19.98
CA PRO A 728 -19.28 -0.65 19.06
C PRO A 728 -18.46 -0.03 17.92
N ALA A 729 -17.48 -0.77 17.40
CA ALA A 729 -16.64 -0.32 16.30
C ALA A 729 -17.47 -0.11 15.00
N SER A 730 -17.45 1.11 14.46
CA SER A 730 -18.01 1.42 13.14
C SER A 730 -16.99 1.15 12.03
N ALA A 731 -17.48 0.80 10.82
CA ALA A 731 -16.60 0.52 9.68
C ALA A 731 -15.75 1.76 9.33
N GLY A 732 -14.43 1.57 9.21
CA GLY A 732 -13.47 2.66 8.98
C GLY A 732 -13.11 3.50 10.21
N SER A 733 -13.55 3.11 11.42
CA SER A 733 -13.07 3.73 12.67
C SER A 733 -11.72 3.16 13.12
N VAL A 734 -10.98 3.96 13.90
CA VAL A 734 -9.74 3.54 14.58
C VAL A 734 -9.96 2.25 15.39
N ARG A 735 -11.14 2.10 16.01
CA ARG A 735 -11.52 0.90 16.78
C ARG A 735 -11.71 -0.34 15.91
N ALA A 736 -12.28 -0.20 14.73
CA ALA A 736 -12.39 -1.30 13.78
C ALA A 736 -11.00 -1.75 13.29
N GLU A 737 -10.09 -0.80 13.05
CA GLU A 737 -8.70 -1.11 12.69
C GLU A 737 -7.90 -1.72 13.85
N LEU A 738 -8.11 -1.27 15.09
CA LEU A 738 -7.53 -1.90 16.29
C LEU A 738 -8.00 -3.35 16.44
N ASN A 739 -9.29 -3.60 16.24
CA ASN A 739 -9.86 -4.95 16.26
C ASN A 739 -9.27 -5.82 15.13
N ASP A 740 -9.16 -5.31 13.90
CA ASP A 740 -8.54 -6.02 12.77
C ASP A 740 -7.04 -6.32 13.00
N VAL A 741 -6.29 -5.40 13.59
CA VAL A 741 -4.88 -5.65 13.97
C VAL A 741 -4.76 -6.80 14.96
N VAL A 742 -5.63 -6.84 15.97
CA VAL A 742 -5.64 -7.87 17.03
C VAL A 742 -6.13 -9.23 16.51
N ASP A 743 -7.15 -9.24 15.65
CA ASP A 743 -7.73 -10.45 15.07
C ASP A 743 -6.75 -11.14 14.10
N ASN A 744 -6.02 -10.37 13.28
CA ASN A 744 -5.01 -10.88 12.35
C ASN A 744 -3.71 -11.36 13.04
N GLY A 745 -3.61 -11.22 14.36
CA GLY A 745 -2.52 -11.77 15.16
C GLY A 745 -1.37 -10.78 15.42
N VAL A 746 -0.92 -10.76 16.67
CA VAL A 746 0.08 -9.83 17.21
C VAL A 746 1.27 -10.64 17.73
N ASP A 747 2.49 -10.29 17.34
CA ASP A 747 3.71 -11.02 17.75
C ASP A 747 4.10 -10.72 19.20
N CYS A 748 3.98 -9.46 19.63
CA CYS A 748 4.35 -8.96 20.96
C CYS A 748 3.29 -9.28 22.06
N PHE A 749 2.85 -10.54 22.15
CA PHE A 749 1.70 -10.94 22.98
C PHE A 749 1.75 -10.41 24.42
N ASP A 750 2.84 -10.60 25.16
CA ASP A 750 2.92 -10.22 26.58
C ASP A 750 2.91 -8.69 26.76
N ARG A 751 3.56 -7.94 25.87
CA ARG A 751 3.52 -6.47 25.88
C ARG A 751 2.14 -5.93 25.49
N ALA A 752 1.48 -6.57 24.52
CA ALA A 752 0.12 -6.22 24.11
C ALA A 752 -0.90 -6.40 25.24
N VAL A 753 -0.75 -7.43 26.09
CA VAL A 753 -1.57 -7.59 27.30
C VAL A 753 -1.36 -6.41 28.26
N VAL A 754 -0.11 -6.07 28.58
CA VAL A 754 0.23 -4.94 29.47
C VAL A 754 -0.35 -3.61 28.95
N LEU A 755 -0.24 -3.35 27.64
CA LEU A 755 -0.81 -2.14 27.02
C LEU A 755 -2.34 -2.11 27.10
N MET A 756 -3.03 -3.22 26.80
CA MET A 756 -4.49 -3.24 26.85
C MET A 756 -5.04 -3.13 28.29
N GLU A 757 -4.30 -3.63 29.28
CA GLU A 757 -4.64 -3.43 30.70
C GLU A 757 -4.36 -1.99 31.16
N SER A 758 -3.23 -1.38 30.77
CA SER A 758 -2.91 0.01 31.15
C SER A 758 -3.86 1.05 30.54
N PHE A 759 -4.38 0.79 29.34
CA PHE A 759 -5.38 1.62 28.67
C PHE A 759 -6.84 1.25 29.04
N HIS A 760 -7.06 0.31 29.96
CA HIS A 760 -8.40 -0.17 30.35
C HIS A 760 -9.29 -0.58 29.16
N ARG A 761 -8.71 -1.33 28.21
CA ARG A 761 -9.37 -1.88 27.00
C ARG A 761 -9.54 -3.38 27.11
N LEU A 762 -10.32 -3.80 28.11
CA LEU A 762 -10.59 -5.19 28.45
C LEU A 762 -11.32 -5.93 27.31
N TYR A 763 -12.21 -5.27 26.56
CA TYR A 763 -12.85 -5.93 25.43
C TYR A 763 -11.86 -6.26 24.30
N VAL A 764 -10.93 -5.36 23.98
CA VAL A 764 -9.88 -5.59 22.98
C VAL A 764 -8.92 -6.70 23.45
N LEU A 765 -8.57 -6.71 24.75
CA LEU A 765 -7.82 -7.80 25.39
C LEU A 765 -8.52 -9.15 25.24
N SER A 766 -9.84 -9.19 25.38
CA SER A 766 -10.61 -10.41 25.15
C SER A 766 -10.49 -10.91 23.70
N ARG A 767 -10.40 -10.03 22.70
CA ARG A 767 -10.15 -10.41 21.29
C ARG A 767 -8.75 -10.98 21.09
N LEU A 768 -7.73 -10.40 21.73
CA LEU A 768 -6.36 -10.92 21.69
C LEU A 768 -6.28 -12.34 22.27
N TYR A 769 -7.02 -12.62 23.34
CA TYR A 769 -7.16 -13.97 23.87
C TYR A 769 -7.97 -14.90 22.95
N GLN A 770 -8.97 -14.39 22.21
CA GLN A 770 -9.71 -15.16 21.20
C GLN A 770 -8.83 -15.56 20.01
N SER A 771 -8.02 -14.65 19.43
CA SER A 771 -7.15 -14.97 18.29
C SER A 771 -6.08 -16.01 18.64
N ARG A 772 -5.60 -16.01 19.89
CA ARG A 772 -4.72 -17.05 20.47
C ARG A 772 -5.46 -18.28 21.02
N LYS A 773 -6.78 -18.39 20.86
CA LYS A 773 -7.66 -19.49 21.33
C LYS A 773 -7.63 -19.75 22.85
N LYS A 774 -7.23 -18.78 23.67
CA LYS A 774 -7.15 -18.87 25.14
C LYS A 774 -8.54 -18.64 25.79
N ALA A 775 -9.49 -19.52 25.49
CA ALA A 775 -10.90 -19.43 25.90
C ALA A 775 -11.17 -19.08 27.39
N PRO A 776 -10.50 -19.67 28.42
CA PRO A 776 -10.78 -19.31 29.80
C PRO A 776 -10.41 -17.85 30.12
N LEU A 777 -9.33 -17.32 29.53
CA LEU A 777 -8.94 -15.92 29.73
C LEU A 777 -9.98 -14.97 29.12
N VAL A 778 -10.50 -15.27 27.92
CA VAL A 778 -11.58 -14.49 27.27
C VAL A 778 -12.78 -14.33 28.21
N LEU A 779 -13.25 -15.46 28.76
CA LEU A 779 -14.41 -15.48 29.65
C LEU A 779 -14.11 -14.83 31.01
N SER A 780 -12.88 -14.94 31.53
CA SER A 780 -12.45 -14.20 32.72
C SER A 780 -12.48 -12.68 32.50
N THR A 781 -12.07 -12.21 31.32
CA THR A 781 -12.08 -10.79 30.98
C THR A 781 -13.51 -10.28 30.74
N TRP A 782 -14.37 -11.06 30.09
CA TRP A 782 -15.78 -10.70 29.94
C TRP A 782 -16.53 -10.69 31.28
N ARG A 783 -16.21 -11.63 32.19
CA ARG A 783 -16.69 -11.60 33.56
C ARG A 783 -16.21 -10.35 34.30
N ARG A 784 -14.91 -9.98 34.23
CA ARG A 784 -14.36 -8.73 34.80
C ARG A 784 -15.17 -7.50 34.37
N ILE A 785 -15.48 -7.38 33.07
CA ILE A 785 -16.29 -6.28 32.52
C ILE A 785 -17.72 -6.30 33.10
N LEU A 786 -18.40 -7.45 33.11
CA LEU A 786 -19.79 -7.56 33.59
C LEU A 786 -19.93 -7.47 35.12
N ASP A 787 -18.89 -7.82 35.87
CA ASP A 787 -18.78 -7.64 37.33
C ASP A 787 -18.44 -6.17 37.69
N GLY A 788 -18.22 -5.29 36.70
CA GLY A 788 -18.16 -3.82 36.86
C GLY A 788 -16.77 -3.19 36.71
N GLU A 789 -15.77 -3.92 36.21
CA GLU A 789 -14.45 -3.32 35.91
C GLU A 789 -14.56 -2.33 34.74
N LYS A 790 -13.82 -1.22 34.83
CA LYS A 790 -13.86 -0.15 33.83
C LYS A 790 -13.28 -0.61 32.49
N ASP A 791 -14.13 -0.75 31.49
CA ASP A 791 -13.73 -0.81 30.08
C ASP A 791 -14.09 0.52 29.40
N LEU A 792 -13.08 1.22 28.87
CA LEU A 792 -13.30 2.52 28.20
C LEU A 792 -13.91 2.40 26.79
N GLY A 793 -14.01 1.18 26.24
CA GLY A 793 -14.58 0.93 24.93
C GLY A 793 -16.09 0.88 24.91
N GLY A 794 -16.70 0.20 25.88
CA GLY A 794 -18.15 -0.01 25.89
C GLY A 794 -18.64 -0.81 24.67
N GLU A 795 -17.77 -1.63 24.07
CA GLU A 795 -18.09 -2.47 22.91
C GLU A 795 -19.01 -3.65 23.29
N LEU A 796 -18.92 -4.12 24.55
CA LEU A 796 -19.69 -5.24 25.08
C LEU A 796 -21.07 -4.77 25.58
N ILE A 797 -21.98 -4.44 24.65
CA ILE A 797 -23.33 -3.98 24.98
C ILE A 797 -24.19 -5.13 25.57
N ASP A 798 -24.22 -6.27 24.91
CA ASP A 798 -25.05 -7.44 25.28
C ASP A 798 -24.16 -8.63 25.67
N GLY A 799 -23.28 -8.40 26.64
CA GLY A 799 -22.23 -9.34 27.00
C GLY A 799 -22.72 -10.72 27.47
N GLU A 800 -23.94 -10.79 27.99
CA GLU A 800 -24.54 -12.05 28.45
C GLU A 800 -24.95 -12.96 27.27
N THR A 801 -25.48 -12.40 26.18
CA THR A 801 -25.77 -13.20 24.97
C THR A 801 -24.51 -13.54 24.18
N ASP A 802 -23.47 -12.69 24.23
CA ASP A 802 -22.17 -12.98 23.62
C ASP A 802 -21.36 -14.04 24.38
N ILE A 803 -21.39 -14.06 25.72
CA ILE A 803 -20.89 -15.18 26.53
C ILE A 803 -21.58 -16.48 26.11
N ARG A 804 -22.92 -16.50 26.01
CA ARG A 804 -23.67 -17.68 25.52
C ARG A 804 -23.22 -18.12 24.12
N ARG A 805 -23.05 -17.17 23.19
CA ARG A 805 -22.60 -17.42 21.80
C ARG A 805 -21.17 -17.94 21.69
N TYR A 806 -20.32 -17.65 22.68
CA TYR A 806 -18.95 -18.14 22.75
C TYR A 806 -18.89 -19.52 23.44
N LEU A 807 -19.63 -19.70 24.54
CA LEU A 807 -19.71 -20.97 25.28
C LEU A 807 -20.23 -22.14 24.42
N THR A 808 -21.23 -21.93 23.55
CA THR A 808 -21.69 -22.97 22.62
C THR A 808 -20.61 -23.47 21.64
N LYS A 809 -19.58 -22.66 21.36
CA LYS A 809 -18.47 -23.00 20.45
C LYS A 809 -17.28 -23.66 21.15
N ILE A 810 -17.20 -23.61 22.48
CA ILE A 810 -16.11 -24.18 23.28
C ILE A 810 -16.29 -25.71 23.40
N LYS A 811 -15.16 -26.44 23.43
CA LYS A 811 -15.13 -27.91 23.63
C LYS A 811 -14.79 -28.33 25.07
N ASP A 812 -14.25 -27.42 25.87
CA ASP A 812 -13.80 -27.71 27.23
C ASP A 812 -15.01 -27.77 28.19
N THR A 813 -15.24 -28.96 28.74
CA THR A 813 -16.33 -29.23 29.67
C THR A 813 -16.21 -28.47 30.99
N SER A 814 -14.99 -28.19 31.45
CA SER A 814 -14.72 -27.53 32.74
C SER A 814 -15.10 -26.04 32.67
N VAL A 815 -14.64 -25.36 31.61
CA VAL A 815 -14.92 -23.95 31.33
C VAL A 815 -16.41 -23.73 31.09
N VAL A 816 -17.08 -24.61 30.32
CA VAL A 816 -18.53 -24.50 30.10
C VAL A 816 -19.31 -24.73 31.40
N ARG A 817 -18.86 -25.66 32.26
CA ARG A 817 -19.48 -25.92 33.57
C ARG A 817 -19.35 -24.72 34.51
N GLU A 818 -18.20 -24.07 34.58
CA GLU A 818 -17.98 -22.90 35.46
C GLU A 818 -18.73 -21.66 34.97
N TYR A 819 -18.45 -21.22 33.74
CA TYR A 819 -19.01 -19.97 33.21
C TYR A 819 -20.48 -20.11 32.79
N GLY A 820 -20.94 -21.31 32.41
CA GLY A 820 -22.36 -21.59 32.20
C GLY A 820 -23.17 -21.51 33.49
N ALA A 821 -22.64 -22.03 34.61
CA ALA A 821 -23.29 -21.90 35.92
C ALA A 821 -23.29 -20.45 36.42
N TRP A 822 -22.19 -19.70 36.22
CA TRP A 822 -22.13 -18.27 36.52
C TRP A 822 -23.16 -17.48 35.70
N LEU A 823 -23.29 -17.75 34.39
CA LEU A 823 -24.29 -17.08 33.56
C LEU A 823 -25.71 -17.45 34.00
N ALA A 824 -25.97 -18.72 34.36
CA ALA A 824 -27.27 -19.15 34.88
C ALA A 824 -27.64 -18.49 36.22
N ASN A 825 -26.66 -18.18 37.07
CA ASN A 825 -26.91 -17.46 38.32
C ASN A 825 -27.22 -15.96 38.09
N ARG A 826 -26.62 -15.35 37.06
CA ARG A 826 -26.82 -13.93 36.73
C ARG A 826 -28.04 -13.67 35.85
N ASN A 827 -28.21 -14.45 34.79
CA ASN A 827 -29.31 -14.39 33.83
C ASN A 827 -29.84 -15.82 33.57
N PRO A 828 -30.76 -16.31 34.42
CA PRO A 828 -31.29 -17.67 34.34
C PRO A 828 -31.80 -18.10 32.95
N PRO A 829 -32.66 -17.34 32.22
CA PRO A 829 -33.19 -17.81 30.94
C PRO A 829 -32.13 -17.92 29.84
N LEU A 830 -31.04 -17.16 29.88
CA LEU A 830 -29.92 -17.31 28.94
C LEU A 830 -28.95 -18.42 29.34
N GLY A 831 -28.62 -18.55 30.63
CA GLY A 831 -27.71 -19.59 31.12
C GLY A 831 -28.28 -21.00 30.97
N VAL A 832 -29.58 -21.18 31.22
CA VAL A 832 -30.30 -22.45 31.01
C VAL A 832 -30.15 -23.00 29.60
N GLN A 833 -30.18 -22.13 28.58
CA GLN A 833 -30.07 -22.56 27.19
C GLN A 833 -28.72 -23.20 26.88
N ILE A 834 -27.64 -22.86 27.60
CA ILE A 834 -26.32 -23.49 27.40
C ILE A 834 -26.35 -24.98 27.78
N PHE A 835 -27.06 -25.33 28.85
CA PHE A 835 -27.18 -26.71 29.32
C PHE A 835 -28.22 -27.52 28.55
N ALA A 836 -29.19 -26.85 27.91
CA ALA A 836 -30.34 -27.49 27.29
C ALA A 836 -30.33 -27.51 25.75
N ASP A 837 -29.59 -26.61 25.08
CA ASP A 837 -29.58 -26.50 23.61
C ASP A 837 -28.67 -27.55 22.97
N ASP A 838 -29.19 -28.23 21.93
CA ASP A 838 -28.47 -29.24 21.15
C ASP A 838 -27.40 -28.65 20.23
N SER A 839 -27.39 -27.32 20.03
CA SER A 839 -26.35 -26.58 19.29
C SER A 839 -25.01 -26.51 20.04
N SER A 840 -25.00 -26.79 21.34
CA SER A 840 -23.80 -26.80 22.17
C SER A 840 -22.86 -27.97 21.81
N ARG A 841 -21.55 -27.68 21.81
CA ARG A 841 -20.52 -28.73 21.59
C ARG A 841 -20.29 -29.63 22.80
N VAL A 842 -20.57 -29.13 24.00
CA VAL A 842 -20.54 -29.91 25.24
C VAL A 842 -21.99 -30.18 25.64
N LYS A 843 -22.40 -31.45 25.54
CA LYS A 843 -23.75 -31.88 25.91
C LYS A 843 -23.74 -32.39 27.34
N PHE A 844 -24.58 -31.80 28.19
CA PHE A 844 -24.83 -32.30 29.54
C PHE A 844 -26.04 -33.21 29.54
N THR A 845 -26.03 -34.25 30.37
CA THR A 845 -27.26 -35.01 30.64
C THR A 845 -28.18 -34.17 31.55
N PRO A 846 -29.51 -34.21 31.38
CA PRO A 846 -30.43 -33.48 32.26
C PRO A 846 -30.18 -33.67 33.77
N PRO A 847 -29.91 -34.89 34.31
CA PRO A 847 -29.61 -35.04 35.74
C PRO A 847 -28.29 -34.38 36.15
N GLU A 848 -27.25 -34.41 35.31
CA GLU A 848 -25.99 -33.71 35.58
C GLU A 848 -26.18 -32.18 35.59
N ALA A 849 -26.94 -31.66 34.63
CA ALA A 849 -27.28 -30.24 34.58
C ALA A 849 -28.11 -29.79 35.80
N VAL A 850 -29.12 -30.58 36.20
CA VAL A 850 -29.91 -30.28 37.41
C VAL A 850 -29.06 -30.33 38.68
N ALA A 851 -28.15 -31.30 38.82
CA ALA A 851 -27.23 -31.34 39.95
C ALA A 851 -26.33 -30.10 40.01
N LEU A 852 -25.76 -29.70 38.88
CA LEU A 852 -24.91 -28.51 38.77
C LEU A 852 -25.66 -27.21 39.10
N LEU A 853 -26.87 -27.05 38.55
CA LEU A 853 -27.68 -25.86 38.79
C LEU A 853 -28.16 -25.81 40.24
N LYS A 854 -28.50 -26.94 40.86
CA LYS A 854 -28.82 -26.99 42.31
C LYS A 854 -27.64 -26.57 43.19
N GLU A 855 -26.41 -26.90 42.82
CA GLU A 855 -25.20 -26.51 43.56
C GLU A 855 -24.86 -25.01 43.40
N LYS A 856 -24.98 -24.47 42.18
CA LYS A 856 -24.36 -23.16 41.82
C LYS A 856 -25.33 -22.06 41.37
N ALA A 857 -26.56 -22.39 41.01
CA ALA A 857 -27.54 -21.45 40.45
C ALA A 857 -28.99 -21.94 40.69
N PRO A 858 -29.46 -22.03 41.96
CA PRO A 858 -30.71 -22.71 42.30
C PRO A 858 -31.94 -22.11 41.59
N ASN A 859 -31.97 -20.79 41.40
CA ASN A 859 -33.05 -20.09 40.70
C ASN A 859 -33.16 -20.49 39.21
N ALA A 860 -32.06 -20.94 38.59
CA ALA A 860 -32.06 -21.41 37.20
C ALA A 860 -32.61 -22.84 37.04
N VAL A 861 -32.75 -23.61 38.11
CA VAL A 861 -33.32 -24.97 38.06
C VAL A 861 -34.77 -24.93 37.59
N GLN A 862 -35.55 -23.96 38.05
CA GLN A 862 -36.92 -23.74 37.58
C GLN A 862 -36.95 -23.52 36.07
N HIS A 863 -36.21 -22.54 35.57
CA HIS A 863 -36.18 -22.20 34.15
C HIS A 863 -35.61 -23.35 33.28
N PHE A 864 -34.71 -24.18 33.82
CA PHE A 864 -34.22 -25.38 33.15
C PHE A 864 -35.33 -26.42 32.97
N LEU A 865 -36.08 -26.71 34.02
CA LEU A 865 -37.24 -27.62 33.97
C LEU A 865 -38.34 -27.06 33.07
N GLU A 866 -38.64 -25.76 33.13
CA GLU A 866 -39.57 -25.07 32.21
C GLU A 866 -39.15 -25.27 30.75
N TYR A 867 -37.87 -25.09 30.41
CA TYR A 867 -37.37 -25.28 29.04
C TYR A 867 -37.47 -26.76 28.59
N LEU A 868 -37.14 -27.71 29.46
CA LEU A 868 -37.26 -29.14 29.15
C LEU A 868 -38.73 -29.56 28.89
N VAL A 869 -39.66 -29.08 29.72
CA VAL A 869 -41.07 -29.44 29.65
C VAL A 869 -41.79 -28.70 28.52
N PHE A 870 -41.66 -27.38 28.42
CA PHE A 870 -42.41 -26.57 27.44
C PHE A 870 -41.73 -26.47 26.07
N THR A 871 -40.40 -26.35 26.01
CA THR A 871 -39.66 -26.17 24.75
C THR A 871 -39.23 -27.51 24.15
N LYS A 872 -38.55 -28.37 24.91
CA LYS A 872 -38.13 -29.71 24.45
C LYS A 872 -39.21 -30.79 24.53
N LYS A 873 -40.37 -30.50 25.13
CA LYS A 873 -41.52 -31.41 25.24
C LYS A 873 -41.16 -32.77 25.88
N GLN A 874 -40.32 -32.76 26.91
CA GLN A 874 -39.94 -33.97 27.65
C GLN A 874 -40.84 -34.13 28.89
N PRO A 875 -41.92 -34.94 28.84
CA PRO A 875 -42.91 -35.00 29.92
C PRO A 875 -42.37 -35.64 31.20
N GLN A 876 -41.29 -36.42 31.13
CA GLN A 876 -40.68 -37.07 32.30
C GLN A 876 -40.23 -36.08 33.40
N TYR A 877 -39.96 -34.81 33.04
CA TYR A 877 -39.57 -33.77 33.99
C TYR A 877 -40.75 -32.89 34.46
N SER A 878 -41.97 -33.14 34.00
CA SER A 878 -43.12 -32.34 34.42
C SER A 878 -43.54 -32.63 35.87
N ALA A 879 -43.30 -33.84 36.37
CA ALA A 879 -43.54 -34.17 37.78
C ALA A 879 -42.66 -33.33 38.71
N ASP A 880 -41.36 -33.23 38.41
CA ASP A 880 -40.42 -32.39 39.17
C ASP A 880 -40.83 -30.91 39.14
N LEU A 881 -41.21 -30.39 37.96
CA LEU A 881 -41.65 -29.01 37.79
C LEU A 881 -42.98 -28.71 38.51
N ILE A 882 -43.95 -29.63 38.47
CA ILE A 882 -45.20 -29.54 39.24
C ILE A 882 -44.88 -29.53 40.74
N SER A 883 -44.00 -30.42 41.21
CA SER A 883 -43.62 -30.48 42.63
C SER A 883 -42.98 -29.16 43.11
N PHE A 884 -42.15 -28.53 42.26
CA PHE A 884 -41.50 -27.25 42.55
C PHE A 884 -42.50 -26.09 42.61
N TYR A 885 -43.39 -25.95 41.62
CA TYR A 885 -44.41 -24.90 41.66
C TYR A 885 -45.38 -25.12 42.83
N LEU A 886 -45.73 -26.37 43.14
CA LEU A 886 -46.60 -26.73 44.25
C LEU A 886 -45.92 -26.41 45.60
N SER A 887 -44.64 -26.74 45.79
CA SER A 887 -43.93 -26.38 47.02
C SER A 887 -43.76 -24.86 47.16
N SER A 888 -43.37 -24.17 46.08
CA SER A 888 -43.25 -22.70 46.05
C SER A 888 -44.58 -22.01 46.39
N LEU A 889 -45.67 -22.46 45.78
CA LEU A 889 -47.01 -21.94 46.03
C LEU A 889 -47.49 -22.26 47.45
N LEU A 890 -47.29 -23.48 47.95
CA LEU A 890 -47.70 -23.83 49.31
C LEU A 890 -46.85 -23.12 50.37
N ASP A 891 -45.57 -22.86 50.14
CA ASP A 891 -44.72 -22.15 51.09
C ASP A 891 -45.03 -20.64 51.09
N THR A 892 -45.28 -20.04 49.92
CA THR A 892 -45.83 -18.66 49.86
C THR A 892 -47.21 -18.55 50.51
N LEU A 893 -48.11 -19.52 50.30
CA LEU A 893 -49.39 -19.59 51.02
C LEU A 893 -49.26 -19.93 52.51
N LYS A 894 -48.16 -20.51 52.99
CA LYS A 894 -47.89 -20.66 54.43
C LYS A 894 -47.39 -19.36 55.06
N SER A 895 -46.51 -18.62 54.38
CA SER A 895 -45.82 -17.46 54.93
C SER A 895 -46.50 -16.11 54.67
N SER A 896 -47.33 -16.00 53.62
CA SER A 896 -47.91 -14.73 53.17
C SER A 896 -49.43 -14.70 53.35
N ASP A 897 -49.89 -14.03 54.41
CA ASP A 897 -51.30 -13.68 54.57
C ASP A 897 -51.87 -12.82 53.44
N PRO A 898 -51.21 -11.77 52.90
CA PRO A 898 -51.78 -10.99 51.81
C PRO A 898 -51.97 -11.80 50.51
N ALA A 899 -51.20 -12.87 50.29
CA ALA A 899 -51.45 -13.79 49.16
C ALA A 899 -52.74 -14.61 49.36
N ARG A 900 -53.03 -15.05 50.60
CA ARG A 900 -54.31 -15.71 50.95
C ARG A 900 -55.49 -14.77 50.76
N ASP A 901 -55.34 -13.52 51.21
CA ASP A 901 -56.39 -12.53 51.12
C ASP A 901 -56.63 -12.07 49.67
N ALA A 902 -55.58 -11.94 48.86
CA ALA A 902 -55.70 -11.69 47.42
C ALA A 902 -56.44 -12.82 46.70
N LEU A 903 -56.14 -14.09 47.01
CA LEU A 903 -56.88 -15.24 46.49
C LEU A 903 -58.36 -15.21 46.88
N ARG A 904 -58.65 -15.00 48.17
CA ARG A 904 -60.03 -14.93 48.68
C ARG A 904 -60.80 -13.79 48.03
N THR A 905 -60.21 -12.59 47.99
CA THR A 905 -60.80 -11.40 47.35
C THR A 905 -61.07 -11.65 45.87
N THR A 906 -60.19 -12.36 45.15
CA THR A 906 -60.40 -12.69 43.73
C THR A 906 -61.65 -13.58 43.54
N ILE A 907 -61.86 -14.56 44.43
CA ILE A 907 -63.04 -15.43 44.41
C ILE A 907 -64.30 -14.64 44.81
N GLU A 908 -64.26 -13.87 45.90
CA GLU A 908 -65.37 -13.03 46.38
C GLU A 908 -65.82 -12.01 45.32
N VAL A 909 -64.86 -11.30 44.69
CA VAL A 909 -65.15 -10.36 43.60
C VAL A 909 -65.76 -11.10 42.41
N TYR A 910 -65.22 -12.25 41.99
CA TYR A 910 -65.81 -13.01 40.89
C TYR A 910 -67.25 -13.46 41.19
N LEU A 911 -67.51 -13.95 42.41
CA LEU A 911 -68.84 -14.35 42.86
C LEU A 911 -69.82 -13.16 42.83
N SER A 912 -69.37 -11.95 43.18
CA SER A 912 -70.20 -10.73 43.22
C SER A 912 -70.66 -10.19 41.85
N ILE A 913 -70.00 -10.57 40.74
CA ILE A 913 -70.37 -10.12 39.39
C ILE A 913 -71.70 -10.80 38.98
N PRO A 914 -72.71 -10.08 38.43
CA PRO A 914 -73.93 -10.70 37.92
C PRO A 914 -73.71 -11.38 36.54
N ALA A 915 -74.55 -12.36 36.20
CA ALA A 915 -74.50 -13.01 34.88
C ALA A 915 -74.99 -12.06 33.75
N PRO A 916 -74.43 -12.15 32.51
CA PRO A 916 -73.40 -13.09 32.06
C PRO A 916 -71.98 -12.67 32.50
N LYS A 917 -71.25 -13.59 33.14
CA LYS A 917 -69.85 -13.40 33.53
C LYS A 917 -68.90 -13.92 32.44
N GLN A 918 -67.68 -13.39 32.40
CA GLN A 918 -66.54 -14.04 31.76
C GLN A 918 -66.14 -15.29 32.56
N THR A 919 -65.53 -16.29 31.93
CA THR A 919 -65.03 -17.49 32.66
C THR A 919 -63.93 -17.14 33.65
N PHE A 920 -63.90 -17.80 34.80
CA PHE A 920 -63.02 -17.53 35.93
C PHE A 920 -61.54 -17.43 35.52
N LEU A 921 -61.02 -18.37 34.73
CA LEU A 921 -59.61 -18.34 34.31
C LEU A 921 -59.27 -17.05 33.56
N ALA A 922 -60.09 -16.66 32.58
CA ALA A 922 -59.86 -15.44 31.82
C ALA A 922 -60.04 -14.18 32.69
N PHE A 923 -60.97 -14.19 33.66
CA PHE A 923 -61.06 -13.14 34.68
C PHE A 923 -59.77 -13.06 35.54
N THR A 924 -59.17 -14.20 35.92
CA THR A 924 -57.89 -14.21 36.65
C THR A 924 -56.67 -13.85 35.80
N GLU A 925 -56.71 -14.07 34.47
CA GLU A 925 -55.69 -13.57 33.55
C GLU A 925 -55.76 -12.03 33.43
N ASP A 926 -56.97 -11.47 33.28
CA ASP A 926 -57.18 -10.02 33.14
C ASP A 926 -56.94 -9.23 34.46
N ASN A 927 -57.14 -9.87 35.63
CA ASN A 927 -56.97 -9.26 36.96
C ASN A 927 -55.73 -9.79 37.73
N ALA A 928 -54.77 -10.39 37.03
CA ALA A 928 -53.60 -11.02 37.64
C ALA A 928 -52.73 -10.03 38.45
N PRO A 929 -52.45 -10.27 39.75
CA PRO A 929 -51.41 -9.54 40.47
C PRO A 929 -50.03 -9.82 39.84
N ARG A 930 -49.16 -8.81 39.81
CA ARG A 930 -47.79 -8.89 39.22
C ARG A 930 -46.79 -9.60 40.14
N GLU A 931 -47.23 -10.65 40.83
CA GLU A 931 -46.45 -11.40 41.81
C GLU A 931 -46.10 -12.80 41.27
N GLU A 932 -44.91 -13.29 41.61
CA GLU A 932 -44.34 -14.52 41.05
C GLU A 932 -45.21 -15.75 41.37
N TRP A 933 -45.77 -15.81 42.58
CA TRP A 933 -46.64 -16.93 43.00
C TRP A 933 -47.90 -17.06 42.13
N HIS A 934 -48.47 -15.96 41.61
CA HIS A 934 -49.62 -16.02 40.72
C HIS A 934 -49.23 -16.53 39.33
N THR A 935 -48.03 -16.21 38.87
CA THR A 935 -47.47 -16.79 37.64
C THR A 935 -47.21 -18.29 37.81
N HIS A 936 -46.66 -18.71 38.96
CA HIS A 936 -46.48 -20.12 39.31
C HIS A 936 -47.82 -20.86 39.39
N ARG A 937 -48.87 -20.23 39.94
CA ARG A 937 -50.23 -20.76 39.97
C ARG A 937 -50.78 -21.06 38.57
N LEU A 938 -50.74 -20.07 37.66
CA LEU A 938 -51.21 -20.25 36.28
C LEU A 938 -50.40 -21.32 35.52
N ARG A 939 -49.08 -21.39 35.74
CA ARG A 939 -48.23 -22.44 35.15
C ARG A 939 -48.51 -23.84 35.73
N LEU A 940 -48.79 -23.92 37.03
CA LEU A 940 -49.22 -25.16 37.68
C LEU A 940 -50.56 -25.65 37.12
N LEU A 941 -51.56 -24.77 36.97
CA LEU A 941 -52.82 -25.10 36.28
C LEU A 941 -52.60 -25.57 34.84
N GLN A 942 -51.66 -24.95 34.11
CA GLN A 942 -51.27 -25.38 32.77
C GLN A 942 -50.66 -26.80 32.76
N LEU A 943 -49.83 -27.14 33.74
CA LEU A 943 -49.21 -28.46 33.81
C LEU A 943 -50.18 -29.54 34.29
N LEU A 944 -51.00 -29.26 35.30
CA LEU A 944 -52.03 -30.20 35.78
C LEU A 944 -53.07 -30.53 34.70
N SER A 945 -53.46 -29.55 33.88
CA SER A 945 -54.41 -29.76 32.78
C SER A 945 -53.81 -30.49 31.57
N SER A 946 -52.50 -30.37 31.30
CA SER A 946 -51.88 -30.91 30.07
C SER A 946 -51.04 -32.18 30.24
N THR A 947 -50.49 -32.46 31.43
CA THR A 947 -49.50 -33.54 31.60
C THR A 947 -50.14 -34.89 31.94
N SER A 948 -49.43 -35.98 31.64
CA SER A 948 -49.81 -37.37 31.93
C SER A 948 -48.57 -38.27 31.80
N PRO A 949 -48.31 -39.23 32.72
CA PRO A 949 -49.04 -39.49 33.96
C PRO A 949 -48.73 -38.46 35.06
N ILE A 950 -49.67 -38.29 36.00
CA ILE A 950 -49.53 -37.45 37.20
C ILE A 950 -49.91 -38.32 38.41
N ASP A 951 -49.17 -38.25 39.51
CA ASP A 951 -49.66 -38.79 40.79
C ASP A 951 -50.67 -37.81 41.40
N ILE A 952 -51.95 -38.09 41.15
CA ILE A 952 -53.07 -37.30 41.66
C ILE A 952 -53.16 -37.40 43.20
N SER A 953 -52.75 -38.53 43.79
CA SER A 953 -53.01 -38.83 45.20
C SER A 953 -52.16 -37.98 46.15
N SER A 954 -50.86 -37.81 45.86
CA SER A 954 -49.97 -36.95 46.64
C SER A 954 -50.33 -35.47 46.47
N ILE A 955 -50.59 -35.03 45.24
CA ILE A 955 -50.94 -33.62 44.93
C ILE A 955 -52.23 -33.20 45.64
N THR A 956 -53.29 -34.01 45.57
CA THR A 956 -54.55 -33.73 46.28
C THR A 956 -54.33 -33.66 47.80
N THR A 957 -53.53 -34.58 48.37
CA THR A 957 -53.20 -34.56 49.81
C THR A 957 -52.49 -33.27 50.23
N HIS A 958 -51.62 -32.72 49.38
CA HIS A 958 -50.92 -31.46 49.65
C HIS A 958 -51.77 -30.20 49.45
N ILE A 959 -52.75 -30.22 48.55
CA ILE A 959 -53.63 -29.08 48.26
C ILE A 959 -54.84 -29.02 49.21
N GLN A 960 -55.28 -30.14 49.78
CA GLN A 960 -56.45 -30.24 50.67
C GLN A 960 -56.53 -29.15 51.77
N PRO A 961 -55.45 -28.73 52.46
CA PRO A 961 -55.51 -27.68 53.48
C PRO A 961 -55.84 -26.27 52.96
N TYR A 962 -55.73 -26.06 51.64
CA TYR A 962 -55.97 -24.80 50.95
C TYR A 962 -57.01 -24.93 49.82
N ALA A 963 -57.83 -25.99 49.86
CA ALA A 963 -58.83 -26.30 48.83
C ALA A 963 -59.80 -25.12 48.55
N ASP A 964 -60.18 -24.38 49.59
CA ASP A 964 -61.07 -23.21 49.51
C ASP A 964 -60.44 -21.99 48.77
N LEU A 965 -59.11 -21.96 48.63
CA LEU A 965 -58.37 -20.90 47.93
C LEU A 965 -57.88 -21.34 46.54
N LEU A 966 -57.63 -22.64 46.38
CA LEU A 966 -57.12 -23.29 45.16
C LEU A 966 -58.23 -24.06 44.42
N VAL A 967 -59.41 -23.43 44.31
CA VAL A 967 -60.62 -24.03 43.71
C VAL A 967 -60.42 -24.48 42.24
N PRO A 968 -59.80 -23.71 41.33
CA PRO A 968 -59.48 -24.20 39.98
C PRO A 968 -58.56 -25.44 39.99
N GLU A 969 -57.58 -25.48 40.87
CA GLU A 969 -56.63 -26.59 40.99
C GLU A 969 -57.34 -27.87 41.46
N THR A 970 -58.21 -27.78 42.47
CA THR A 970 -59.00 -28.93 42.96
C THR A 970 -59.98 -29.43 41.90
N ILE A 971 -60.68 -28.55 41.17
CA ILE A 971 -61.57 -28.94 40.06
C ILE A 971 -60.80 -29.71 38.98
N VAL A 972 -59.58 -29.27 38.60
CA VAL A 972 -58.75 -29.99 37.63
C VAL A 972 -58.36 -31.37 38.17
N LEU A 973 -58.00 -31.48 39.45
CA LEU A 973 -57.67 -32.78 40.07
C LEU A 973 -58.87 -33.73 40.12
N PHE A 974 -60.05 -33.26 40.54
CA PHE A 974 -61.29 -34.05 40.48
C PHE A 974 -61.62 -34.52 39.06
N SER A 975 -61.42 -33.66 38.05
CA SER A 975 -61.61 -34.06 36.65
C SER A 975 -60.65 -35.16 36.20
N ARG A 976 -59.38 -35.11 36.61
CA ARG A 976 -58.37 -36.14 36.30
C ARG A 976 -58.57 -37.43 37.12
N ALA A 977 -59.20 -37.34 38.29
CA ALA A 977 -59.62 -38.47 39.11
C ALA A 977 -60.91 -39.17 38.60
N ASN A 978 -61.58 -38.62 37.57
CA ASN A 978 -62.93 -38.98 37.12
C ASN A 978 -64.04 -38.74 38.17
N GLN A 979 -63.78 -37.93 39.20
CA GLN A 979 -64.76 -37.46 40.18
C GLN A 979 -65.57 -36.29 39.60
N HIS A 980 -66.34 -36.58 38.54
CA HIS A 980 -67.05 -35.56 37.77
C HIS A 980 -68.15 -34.84 38.55
N GLU A 981 -68.76 -35.51 39.54
CA GLU A 981 -69.78 -34.93 40.42
C GLU A 981 -69.17 -33.83 41.30
N GLU A 982 -68.10 -34.14 42.03
CA GLU A 982 -67.36 -33.18 42.88
C GLU A 982 -66.82 -31.99 42.07
N ALA A 983 -66.30 -32.24 40.85
CA ALA A 983 -65.86 -31.19 39.94
C ALA A 983 -67.01 -30.25 39.51
N LEU A 984 -68.20 -30.79 39.23
CA LEU A 984 -69.38 -29.99 38.89
C LEU A 984 -69.93 -29.24 40.11
N THR A 985 -69.99 -29.87 41.28
CA THR A 985 -70.38 -29.21 42.53
C THR A 985 -69.47 -28.02 42.85
N ALA A 986 -68.16 -28.16 42.69
CA ALA A 986 -67.21 -27.07 42.88
C ALA A 986 -67.38 -25.94 41.84
N LEU A 987 -67.54 -26.26 40.55
CA LEU A 987 -67.79 -25.26 39.50
C LEU A 987 -69.09 -24.45 39.74
N VAL A 988 -70.16 -25.13 40.14
CA VAL A 988 -71.50 -24.52 40.31
C VAL A 988 -71.63 -23.80 41.64
N HIS A 989 -71.24 -24.42 42.76
CA HIS A 989 -71.52 -23.89 44.11
C HIS A 989 -70.34 -23.13 44.75
N GLN A 990 -69.09 -23.42 44.38
CA GLN A 990 -67.91 -22.72 44.94
C GLN A 990 -67.43 -21.59 44.02
N LEU A 991 -67.39 -21.81 42.70
CA LEU A 991 -66.87 -20.85 41.73
C LEU A 991 -67.97 -19.99 41.07
N GLY A 992 -69.18 -20.53 40.92
CA GLY A 992 -70.30 -19.86 40.24
C GLY A 992 -70.08 -19.64 38.74
N ASP A 993 -69.23 -20.47 38.10
CA ASP A 993 -68.89 -20.38 36.67
C ASP A 993 -69.69 -21.40 35.86
N TYR A 994 -70.94 -21.04 35.60
CA TYR A 994 -71.91 -21.87 34.87
C TYR A 994 -71.50 -22.17 33.41
N ASP A 995 -70.75 -21.27 32.77
CA ASP A 995 -70.32 -21.43 31.38
C ASP A 995 -69.16 -22.44 31.24
N THR A 996 -68.18 -22.42 32.16
CA THR A 996 -67.19 -23.51 32.23
C THR A 996 -67.81 -24.86 32.60
N ALA A 997 -68.81 -24.89 33.49
CA ALA A 997 -69.54 -26.13 33.80
C ALA A 997 -70.25 -26.74 32.58
N VAL A 998 -70.89 -25.91 31.74
CA VAL A 998 -71.45 -26.34 30.45
C VAL A 998 -70.36 -26.82 29.48
N ARG A 999 -69.22 -26.10 29.37
CA ARG A 999 -68.09 -26.48 28.51
C ARG A 999 -67.43 -27.80 28.95
N TYR A 1000 -67.36 -28.05 30.25
CA TYR A 1000 -66.86 -29.30 30.83
C TYR A 1000 -67.73 -30.51 30.42
N CYS A 1001 -69.06 -30.35 30.50
CA CYS A 1001 -70.02 -31.34 30.01
C CYS A 1001 -69.87 -31.57 28.50
N LEU A 1002 -69.78 -30.51 27.70
CA LEU A 1002 -69.54 -30.59 26.25
C LEU A 1002 -68.22 -31.28 25.88
N ARG A 1003 -67.25 -31.37 26.77
CA ARG A 1003 -65.93 -31.99 26.51
C ARG A 1003 -65.75 -33.37 27.16
N SER A 1004 -66.85 -34.02 27.57
CA SER A 1004 -66.80 -35.34 28.21
C SER A 1004 -65.89 -35.39 29.45
N GLY A 1005 -65.80 -34.29 30.19
CA GLY A 1005 -65.03 -34.21 31.44
C GLY A 1005 -63.50 -34.12 31.31
N ARG A 1006 -62.93 -33.98 30.10
CA ARG A 1006 -61.47 -34.06 29.86
C ARG A 1006 -60.69 -32.76 30.08
N ASP A 1007 -61.22 -31.62 29.64
CA ASP A 1007 -60.57 -30.31 29.73
C ASP A 1007 -61.50 -29.29 30.40
N VAL A 1008 -61.32 -29.06 31.70
CA VAL A 1008 -62.05 -28.04 32.48
C VAL A 1008 -61.74 -26.63 31.98
N PHE A 1009 -60.46 -26.25 32.01
CA PHE A 1009 -59.99 -24.91 31.69
C PHE A 1009 -59.12 -24.93 30.42
N PRO A 1010 -59.67 -24.58 29.24
CA PRO A 1010 -58.86 -24.40 28.04
C PRO A 1010 -58.01 -23.13 28.18
N ILE A 1011 -56.70 -23.28 28.29
CA ILE A 1011 -55.79 -22.14 28.38
C ILE A 1011 -55.56 -21.54 26.99
N SER A 1012 -55.60 -20.21 26.92
CA SER A 1012 -55.52 -19.37 25.71
C SER A 1012 -54.15 -19.39 24.97
N VAL A 1013 -53.32 -20.41 25.17
CA VAL A 1013 -52.12 -20.61 24.34
C VAL A 1013 -52.56 -21.05 22.94
N ARG A 1014 -51.95 -20.48 21.89
CA ARG A 1014 -52.22 -20.73 20.46
C ARG A 1014 -51.84 -22.15 19.97
N ILE A 1015 -52.22 -23.17 20.72
CA ILE A 1015 -52.32 -24.53 20.20
C ILE A 1015 -53.56 -24.54 19.30
N LYS A 1016 -53.41 -24.98 18.05
CA LYS A 1016 -54.56 -25.36 17.22
C LYS A 1016 -55.15 -26.63 17.84
N THR A 1017 -55.95 -26.47 18.89
CA THR A 1017 -56.66 -27.59 19.50
C THR A 1017 -57.52 -28.24 18.44
N SER A 1018 -57.58 -29.57 18.50
CA SER A 1018 -58.38 -30.39 17.60
C SER A 1018 -59.79 -29.80 17.45
N PRO A 1019 -60.42 -29.88 16.26
CA PRO A 1019 -61.81 -29.46 16.10
C PRO A 1019 -62.64 -30.12 17.21
N LEU A 1020 -63.60 -29.38 17.77
CA LEU A 1020 -64.49 -29.92 18.81
C LEU A 1020 -65.04 -31.25 18.28
N SER A 1021 -64.59 -32.37 18.85
CA SER A 1021 -64.97 -33.70 18.38
C SER A 1021 -66.48 -33.78 18.41
N ASP A 1022 -67.10 -34.03 17.25
CA ASP A 1022 -68.51 -33.73 16.98
C ASP A 1022 -69.38 -33.97 18.21
N ALA A 1023 -69.92 -32.88 18.76
CA ALA A 1023 -70.76 -32.89 19.95
C ALA A 1023 -72.11 -33.54 19.58
N SER A 1024 -72.08 -34.87 19.46
CA SER A 1024 -73.21 -35.69 19.08
C SER A 1024 -74.03 -36.02 20.32
N PRO A 1025 -75.35 -35.74 20.32
CA PRO A 1025 -76.22 -36.06 21.45
C PRO A 1025 -76.35 -37.57 21.72
N GLN A 1026 -75.65 -38.44 20.99
CA GLN A 1026 -75.58 -39.89 21.22
C GLN A 1026 -74.53 -40.32 22.26
N ASN A 1027 -73.59 -39.45 22.65
CA ASN A 1027 -72.54 -39.82 23.59
C ASN A 1027 -73.07 -39.92 25.03
N THR A 1028 -73.02 -41.13 25.60
CA THR A 1028 -73.59 -41.45 26.92
C THR A 1028 -72.89 -40.73 28.06
N THR A 1029 -71.58 -40.48 27.99
CA THR A 1029 -70.84 -39.79 29.05
C THR A 1029 -71.26 -38.33 29.14
N GLN A 1030 -71.40 -37.63 28.01
CA GLN A 1030 -71.86 -36.24 27.94
C GLN A 1030 -73.30 -36.11 28.44
N ARG A 1031 -74.21 -37.05 28.09
CA ARG A 1031 -75.58 -37.08 28.65
C ARG A 1031 -75.57 -37.18 30.18
N ASN A 1032 -74.75 -38.07 30.74
CA ASN A 1032 -74.65 -38.25 32.18
C ASN A 1032 -74.09 -36.98 32.87
N LEU A 1033 -73.08 -36.33 32.28
CA LEU A 1033 -72.55 -35.06 32.79
C LEU A 1033 -73.60 -33.93 32.75
N PHE A 1034 -74.38 -33.83 31.66
CA PHE A 1034 -75.49 -32.85 31.59
C PHE A 1034 -76.61 -33.16 32.59
N ALA A 1035 -76.90 -34.43 32.86
CA ALA A 1035 -77.86 -34.83 33.90
C ALA A 1035 -77.37 -34.44 35.31
N LEU A 1036 -76.09 -34.67 35.61
CA LEU A 1036 -75.45 -34.21 36.85
C LEU A 1036 -75.45 -32.68 36.95
N LEU A 1037 -75.13 -31.96 35.87
CA LEU A 1037 -75.16 -30.49 35.84
C LEU A 1037 -76.57 -29.95 36.15
N LEU A 1038 -77.60 -30.56 35.57
CA LEU A 1038 -79.00 -30.19 35.83
C LEU A 1038 -79.38 -30.45 37.31
N GLU A 1039 -78.92 -31.56 37.88
CA GLU A 1039 -79.12 -31.90 39.30
C GLU A 1039 -78.45 -30.88 40.23
N GLN A 1040 -77.20 -30.49 39.92
CA GLN A 1040 -76.51 -29.41 40.64
C GLN A 1040 -77.22 -28.06 40.49
N TYR A 1041 -77.73 -27.70 39.30
CA TYR A 1041 -78.51 -26.47 39.11
C TYR A 1041 -79.83 -26.48 39.90
N LEU A 1042 -80.53 -27.60 39.99
CA LEU A 1042 -81.75 -27.73 40.79
C LEU A 1042 -81.49 -27.59 42.30
N SER A 1043 -80.27 -27.90 42.75
CA SER A 1043 -79.81 -27.73 44.14
C SER A 1043 -79.37 -26.30 44.51
N ILE A 1044 -79.38 -25.34 43.57
CA ILE A 1044 -79.07 -23.92 43.86
C ILE A 1044 -80.12 -23.33 44.82
N ASN A 1045 -79.64 -22.65 45.87
CA ASN A 1045 -80.48 -22.08 46.93
C ASN A 1045 -81.35 -20.90 46.47
N ASP A 1046 -80.84 -20.06 45.57
CA ASP A 1046 -81.59 -18.92 45.03
C ASP A 1046 -82.57 -19.38 43.94
N ILE A 1047 -83.84 -18.98 44.09
CA ILE A 1047 -84.95 -19.47 43.30
C ILE A 1047 -84.91 -18.90 41.88
N ASP A 1048 -84.53 -17.63 41.72
CA ASP A 1048 -84.57 -16.92 40.44
C ASP A 1048 -83.40 -17.31 39.53
N THR A 1049 -82.19 -17.42 40.09
CA THR A 1049 -81.02 -17.96 39.34
C THR A 1049 -81.21 -19.43 39.00
N ARG A 1050 -81.71 -20.27 39.93
CA ARG A 1050 -82.05 -21.66 39.65
C ARG A 1050 -83.02 -21.80 38.47
N LEU A 1051 -84.10 -21.01 38.46
CA LEU A 1051 -85.11 -21.07 37.40
C LEU A 1051 -84.53 -20.62 36.05
N SER A 1052 -83.75 -19.53 36.01
CA SER A 1052 -83.17 -19.01 34.76
C SER A 1052 -82.08 -19.93 34.18
N LEU A 1053 -81.12 -20.39 34.98
CA LEU A 1053 -80.01 -21.23 34.52
C LEU A 1053 -80.50 -22.62 34.06
N ALA A 1054 -81.42 -23.24 34.80
CA ALA A 1054 -81.96 -24.54 34.42
C ALA A 1054 -82.88 -24.44 33.19
N SER A 1055 -83.70 -23.37 33.07
CA SER A 1055 -84.50 -23.16 31.86
C SER A 1055 -83.64 -22.86 30.62
N GLU A 1056 -82.56 -22.07 30.74
CA GLU A 1056 -81.61 -21.86 29.64
C GLU A 1056 -80.92 -23.17 29.24
N LEU A 1057 -80.42 -23.94 30.22
CA LEU A 1057 -79.76 -25.23 29.96
C LEU A 1057 -80.69 -26.20 29.22
N LEU A 1058 -81.93 -26.32 29.66
CA LEU A 1058 -82.94 -27.19 29.05
C LEU A 1058 -83.38 -26.68 27.66
N ALA A 1059 -83.57 -25.37 27.48
CA ALA A 1059 -83.94 -24.79 26.19
C ALA A 1059 -82.83 -24.93 25.13
N ARG A 1060 -81.57 -24.75 25.53
CA ARG A 1060 -80.40 -24.75 24.63
C ARG A 1060 -79.83 -26.14 24.36
N PHE A 1061 -79.82 -27.02 25.36
CA PHE A 1061 -79.22 -28.36 25.28
C PHE A 1061 -80.26 -29.50 25.36
N GLY A 1062 -81.54 -29.21 25.15
CA GLY A 1062 -82.66 -30.18 25.25
C GLY A 1062 -82.54 -31.48 24.43
N ALA A 1063 -81.64 -31.56 23.46
CA ALA A 1063 -81.35 -32.79 22.71
C ALA A 1063 -80.44 -33.80 23.46
N TRP A 1064 -79.76 -33.38 24.54
CA TRP A 1064 -78.85 -34.19 25.35
C TRP A 1064 -79.55 -34.91 26.52
N PHE A 1065 -80.87 -34.84 26.52
CA PHE A 1065 -81.69 -34.85 27.72
C PHE A 1065 -82.93 -35.71 27.47
N ASP A 1066 -83.17 -36.73 28.29
CA ASP A 1066 -84.32 -37.62 28.11
C ASP A 1066 -85.59 -37.04 28.73
N ALA A 1067 -86.53 -36.64 27.88
CA ALA A 1067 -87.74 -35.89 28.25
C ALA A 1067 -88.54 -36.46 29.44
N PRO A 1068 -88.88 -37.77 29.52
CA PRO A 1068 -89.58 -38.33 30.68
C PRO A 1068 -88.78 -38.23 31.98
N THR A 1069 -87.45 -38.46 31.95
CA THR A 1069 -86.62 -38.39 33.18
C THR A 1069 -86.58 -36.97 33.75
N ILE A 1070 -86.55 -35.95 32.90
CA ILE A 1070 -86.45 -34.55 33.31
C ILE A 1070 -87.80 -34.02 33.81
N LEU A 1071 -88.90 -34.38 33.14
CA LEU A 1071 -90.24 -34.03 33.61
C LEU A 1071 -90.57 -34.65 34.98
N SER A 1072 -89.90 -35.75 35.37
CA SER A 1072 -89.99 -36.31 36.72
C SER A 1072 -89.07 -35.64 37.77
N ARG A 1073 -88.06 -34.88 37.34
CA ARG A 1073 -87.07 -34.21 38.20
C ARG A 1073 -87.32 -32.70 38.40
N ILE A 1074 -88.05 -32.06 37.50
CA ILE A 1074 -88.41 -30.63 37.61
C ILE A 1074 -89.46 -30.45 38.73
N PRO A 1075 -89.30 -29.44 39.63
CA PRO A 1075 -90.31 -29.11 40.64
C PRO A 1075 -91.68 -28.75 40.03
N ALA A 1076 -92.76 -29.24 40.62
CA ALA A 1076 -94.12 -29.01 40.15
C ALA A 1076 -94.56 -27.52 40.16
N ASP A 1077 -93.86 -26.69 40.94
CA ASP A 1077 -94.15 -25.25 41.10
C ASP A 1077 -93.66 -24.39 39.91
N TRP A 1078 -92.98 -24.98 38.93
CA TRP A 1078 -92.42 -24.22 37.81
C TRP A 1078 -93.48 -23.82 36.77
N PRO A 1079 -93.48 -22.55 36.29
CA PRO A 1079 -94.38 -22.13 35.24
C PRO A 1079 -94.02 -22.83 33.93
N VAL A 1080 -95.01 -23.39 33.23
CA VAL A 1080 -94.82 -24.14 31.97
C VAL A 1080 -94.03 -23.34 30.91
N ARG A 1081 -94.14 -22.00 30.93
CA ARG A 1081 -93.35 -21.07 30.08
C ARG A 1081 -91.83 -21.24 30.24
N ALA A 1082 -91.33 -21.57 31.43
CA ALA A 1082 -89.90 -21.81 31.67
C ALA A 1082 -89.39 -23.10 31.00
N VAL A 1083 -90.28 -24.05 30.68
CA VAL A 1083 -89.93 -25.35 30.06
C VAL A 1083 -90.41 -25.41 28.59
N GLU A 1084 -91.05 -24.36 28.08
CA GLU A 1084 -91.63 -24.29 26.72
C GLU A 1084 -90.59 -24.54 25.62
N GLY A 1085 -89.40 -23.94 25.75
CA GLY A 1085 -88.29 -24.13 24.80
C GLY A 1085 -87.78 -25.58 24.77
N PHE A 1086 -87.68 -26.22 25.94
CA PHE A 1086 -87.32 -27.64 26.06
C PHE A 1086 -88.39 -28.55 25.46
N LEU A 1087 -89.66 -28.38 25.87
CA LEU A 1087 -90.78 -29.18 25.38
C LEU A 1087 -90.92 -29.07 23.86
N THR A 1088 -90.78 -27.86 23.31
CA THR A 1088 -90.80 -27.63 21.85
C THR A 1088 -89.66 -28.37 21.15
N THR A 1089 -88.45 -28.35 21.72
CA THR A 1089 -87.27 -29.00 21.15
C THR A 1089 -87.36 -30.52 21.26
N ALA A 1090 -87.72 -31.05 22.43
CA ALA A 1090 -87.91 -32.48 22.67
C ALA A 1090 -89.03 -33.06 21.78
N MET A 1091 -90.20 -32.41 21.69
CA MET A 1091 -91.29 -32.86 20.82
C MET A 1091 -90.91 -32.80 19.33
N ARG A 1092 -90.19 -31.76 18.89
CA ARG A 1092 -89.65 -31.71 17.52
C ARG A 1092 -88.61 -32.80 17.28
N SER A 1093 -87.76 -33.11 18.26
CA SER A 1093 -86.77 -34.20 18.20
C SER A 1093 -87.45 -35.56 18.06
N LEU A 1094 -88.44 -35.87 18.91
CA LEU A 1094 -89.21 -37.12 18.83
C LEU A 1094 -89.99 -37.26 17.51
N VAL A 1095 -90.57 -36.17 16.98
CA VAL A 1095 -91.23 -36.17 15.67
C VAL A 1095 -90.21 -36.34 14.52
N LYS A 1096 -89.02 -35.74 14.65
CA LYS A 1096 -87.93 -35.90 13.69
C LYS A 1096 -87.42 -37.34 13.69
N GLU A 1097 -87.11 -37.90 14.85
CA GLU A 1097 -86.67 -39.28 15.04
C GLU A 1097 -87.70 -40.28 14.50
N ARG A 1098 -89.01 -40.06 14.76
CA ARG A 1098 -90.09 -40.87 14.16
C ARG A 1098 -90.13 -40.81 12.63
N ARG A 1099 -89.78 -39.66 12.03
CA ARG A 1099 -89.72 -39.51 10.56
C ARG A 1099 -88.44 -40.12 9.99
N GLU A 1100 -87.30 -39.91 10.63
CA GLU A 1100 -86.01 -40.48 10.24
C GLU A 1100 -86.02 -42.00 10.35
N THR A 1101 -86.50 -42.57 11.45
CA THR A 1101 -86.71 -44.02 11.58
C THR A 1101 -87.70 -44.56 10.54
N GLY A 1102 -88.73 -43.80 10.16
CA GLY A 1102 -89.62 -44.12 9.04
C GLY A 1102 -88.90 -44.16 7.68
N ILE A 1103 -88.04 -43.18 7.40
CA ILE A 1103 -87.24 -43.13 6.16
C ILE A 1103 -86.16 -44.23 6.15
N ILE A 1104 -85.44 -44.44 7.25
CA ILE A 1104 -84.45 -45.51 7.41
C ILE A 1104 -85.12 -46.87 7.22
N ARG A 1105 -86.31 -47.10 7.79
CA ARG A 1105 -87.10 -48.32 7.56
C ARG A 1105 -87.48 -48.50 6.09
N ALA A 1106 -87.83 -47.42 5.38
CA ALA A 1106 -88.15 -47.48 3.96
C ALA A 1106 -86.90 -47.73 3.08
N LEU A 1107 -85.76 -47.10 3.41
CA LEU A 1107 -84.49 -47.32 2.73
C LEU A 1107 -83.96 -48.73 2.97
N ALA A 1108 -83.98 -49.22 4.21
CA ALA A 1108 -83.61 -50.59 4.54
C ALA A 1108 -84.52 -51.62 3.86
N ALA A 1109 -85.82 -51.34 3.72
CA ALA A 1109 -86.73 -52.16 2.93
C ALA A 1109 -86.36 -52.16 1.42
N GLY A 1110 -85.95 -51.01 0.87
CA GLY A 1110 -85.47 -50.89 -0.50
C GLY A 1110 -84.11 -51.58 -0.74
N GLU A 1111 -83.18 -51.48 0.21
CA GLU A 1111 -81.91 -52.21 0.13
C GLU A 1111 -82.11 -53.73 0.29
N ASN A 1112 -82.99 -54.17 1.18
CA ASN A 1112 -83.36 -55.58 1.29
C ASN A 1112 -84.02 -56.10 -0.01
N LEU A 1113 -84.83 -55.26 -0.67
CA LEU A 1113 -85.38 -55.59 -1.99
C LEU A 1113 -84.28 -55.71 -3.05
N ARG A 1114 -83.32 -54.78 -3.09
CA ARG A 1114 -82.15 -54.86 -4.01
C ARG A 1114 -81.32 -56.12 -3.74
N VAL A 1115 -80.98 -56.41 -2.48
CA VAL A 1115 -80.23 -57.62 -2.11
C VAL A 1115 -81.01 -58.88 -2.47
N SER A 1116 -82.35 -58.87 -2.34
CA SER A 1116 -83.19 -59.99 -2.78
C SER A 1116 -83.10 -60.19 -4.31
N VAL A 1117 -83.09 -59.12 -5.09
CA VAL A 1117 -82.88 -59.18 -6.56
C VAL A 1117 -81.47 -59.67 -6.89
N ASP A 1118 -80.41 -59.12 -6.27
CA ASP A 1118 -79.02 -59.56 -6.46
C ASP A 1118 -78.84 -61.05 -6.12
N VAL A 1119 -79.58 -61.58 -5.14
CA VAL A 1119 -79.56 -63.01 -4.79
C VAL A 1119 -80.27 -63.86 -5.84
N VAL A 1120 -81.40 -63.40 -6.39
CA VAL A 1120 -82.10 -64.07 -7.50
C VAL A 1120 -81.24 -64.08 -8.76
N GLU A 1121 -80.67 -62.94 -9.17
CA GLU A 1121 -79.78 -62.86 -10.34
C GLU A 1121 -78.54 -63.77 -10.19
N ARG A 1122 -77.98 -63.88 -8.98
CA ARG A 1122 -76.87 -64.82 -8.69
C ARG A 1122 -77.31 -66.28 -8.71
N GLN A 1123 -78.52 -66.60 -8.24
CA GLN A 1123 -79.06 -67.97 -8.34
C GLN A 1123 -79.33 -68.36 -9.80
N GLU A 1124 -79.81 -67.45 -10.64
CA GLU A 1124 -79.96 -67.68 -12.08
C GLU A 1124 -78.60 -67.88 -12.77
N HIS A 1125 -77.56 -67.09 -12.41
CA HIS A 1125 -76.21 -67.23 -12.96
C HIS A 1125 -75.48 -68.52 -12.54
N LEU A 1126 -75.78 -69.08 -11.37
CA LEU A 1126 -75.13 -70.31 -10.88
C LEU A 1126 -75.59 -71.57 -11.63
N GLY A 1127 -76.76 -71.52 -12.26
CA GLY A 1127 -77.33 -72.65 -13.00
C GLY A 1127 -77.78 -73.83 -12.12
N PRO A 1128 -78.63 -74.74 -12.66
CA PRO A 1128 -79.09 -75.90 -11.89
C PRO A 1128 -77.97 -76.95 -11.76
N VAL A 1129 -77.45 -77.12 -10.54
CA VAL A 1129 -76.48 -78.18 -10.24
C VAL A 1129 -77.21 -79.53 -10.15
N VAL A 1130 -77.00 -80.39 -11.15
CA VAL A 1130 -77.46 -81.78 -11.14
C VAL A 1130 -76.51 -82.60 -10.26
N GLN A 1131 -77.02 -83.10 -9.13
CA GLN A 1131 -76.25 -83.91 -8.20
C GLN A 1131 -76.31 -85.39 -8.58
N ASP A 1132 -75.29 -85.90 -9.26
CA ASP A 1132 -75.20 -87.31 -9.64
C ASP A 1132 -74.74 -88.21 -8.48
N LYS A 1133 -75.23 -89.45 -8.49
CA LYS A 1133 -75.17 -90.40 -7.35
C LYS A 1133 -73.75 -90.93 -7.13
N GLY A 1134 -73.21 -90.85 -5.91
CA GLY A 1134 -71.91 -91.47 -5.62
C GLY A 1134 -71.49 -91.60 -4.15
N GLU A 1135 -71.60 -90.54 -3.34
CA GLU A 1135 -71.15 -90.58 -1.94
C GLU A 1135 -72.30 -90.25 -0.97
N VAL A 1136 -72.80 -91.30 -0.32
CA VAL A 1136 -73.86 -91.24 0.69
C VAL A 1136 -73.25 -91.55 2.06
N GLY A 1137 -73.56 -90.72 3.06
CA GLY A 1137 -73.51 -91.13 4.46
C GLY A 1137 -72.58 -90.34 5.38
N GLY A 1138 -72.92 -89.07 5.64
CA GLY A 1138 -72.18 -88.22 6.59
C GLY A 1138 -73.05 -87.18 7.31
N ALA A 1139 -74.34 -87.47 7.51
CA ALA A 1139 -75.31 -86.74 8.34
C ALA A 1139 -75.05 -85.24 8.62
N VAL A 1140 -75.29 -84.39 7.63
CA VAL A 1140 -75.68 -83.00 7.90
C VAL A 1140 -77.19 -83.00 8.13
N GLU A 1141 -77.63 -82.95 9.40
CA GLU A 1141 -79.02 -82.67 9.72
C GLU A 1141 -79.39 -81.27 9.20
N GLY A 1142 -80.34 -81.22 8.27
CA GLY A 1142 -80.75 -79.98 7.63
C GLY A 1142 -81.42 -79.03 8.62
N LYS A 1143 -80.74 -77.91 8.95
CA LYS A 1143 -81.43 -76.74 9.47
C LYS A 1143 -81.96 -75.89 8.32
N SER A 1144 -83.29 -75.77 8.33
CA SER A 1144 -84.15 -74.98 7.45
C SER A 1144 -83.51 -73.71 6.89
N TRP A 1145 -83.71 -73.47 5.59
CA TRP A 1145 -83.19 -72.33 4.81
C TRP A 1145 -83.91 -71.00 5.10
N ALA A 1146 -84.39 -70.82 6.35
CA ALA A 1146 -85.35 -69.78 6.74
C ALA A 1146 -84.80 -68.73 7.73
N ASP A 1147 -83.51 -68.79 8.10
CA ASP A 1147 -82.97 -68.03 9.24
C ASP A 1147 -81.66 -67.25 8.95
N SER A 1148 -81.27 -67.09 7.69
CA SER A 1148 -80.10 -66.28 7.29
C SER A 1148 -80.49 -64.83 6.96
N GLY A 1149 -80.97 -64.09 7.95
CA GLY A 1149 -81.20 -62.65 7.84
C GLY A 1149 -79.89 -61.86 7.79
N TYR A 1150 -79.50 -61.37 6.61
CA TYR A 1150 -78.35 -60.44 6.48
C TYR A 1150 -78.78 -59.00 6.74
N GLY A 1151 -78.11 -58.36 7.70
CA GLY A 1151 -78.36 -56.97 8.11
C GLY A 1151 -77.13 -56.33 8.74
N SER A 1152 -75.98 -56.42 8.07
CA SER A 1152 -74.73 -55.80 8.53
C SER A 1152 -73.98 -55.17 7.35
N MET A 1153 -74.20 -53.87 7.12
CA MET A 1153 -73.27 -53.04 6.36
C MET A 1153 -72.26 -52.40 7.33
N GLY A 1154 -70.98 -52.65 7.09
CA GLY A 1154 -69.90 -52.07 7.89
C GLY A 1154 -69.58 -50.63 7.48
N THR A 1155 -69.34 -49.77 8.47
CA THR A 1155 -68.67 -48.48 8.26
C THR A 1155 -67.18 -48.70 8.04
N SER A 1156 -66.69 -48.39 6.84
CA SER A 1156 -65.27 -48.49 6.50
C SER A 1156 -64.50 -47.30 7.08
N GLN A 1157 -63.61 -47.55 8.04
CA GLN A 1157 -62.60 -46.57 8.46
C GLN A 1157 -61.34 -46.73 7.60
N ARG A 1158 -60.77 -45.62 7.17
CA ARG A 1158 -59.52 -45.55 6.38
C ARG A 1158 -58.33 -45.29 7.32
N SER A 1159 -57.14 -45.59 6.80
CA SER A 1159 -55.79 -45.31 7.36
C SER A 1159 -55.39 -46.15 8.59
N GLU A 1160 -54.12 -46.51 8.79
CA GLU A 1160 -52.89 -46.05 8.15
C GLU A 1160 -52.03 -47.20 7.61
N GLY A 1161 -51.32 -46.95 6.51
CA GLY A 1161 -50.16 -47.75 6.13
C GLY A 1161 -48.90 -47.09 6.69
N THR A 1162 -48.16 -47.79 7.54
CA THR A 1162 -46.73 -47.50 7.76
C THR A 1162 -45.95 -48.79 7.49
N VAL A 1163 -45.27 -48.80 6.35
CA VAL A 1163 -44.15 -49.69 6.03
C VAL A 1163 -42.89 -48.84 6.24
N GLY A 1164 -41.81 -49.31 6.83
CA GLY A 1164 -41.52 -50.61 7.46
C GLY A 1164 -40.02 -50.70 7.74
N GLY A 1165 -39.58 -51.86 8.24
CA GLY A 1165 -38.24 -52.40 7.96
C GLY A 1165 -37.07 -51.87 8.82
N ASP A 1166 -36.55 -52.74 9.67
CA ASP A 1166 -35.11 -52.98 9.69
C ASP A 1166 -34.77 -53.90 8.49
N GLU A 1167 -33.55 -53.73 7.96
CA GLU A 1167 -32.92 -54.39 6.78
C GLU A 1167 -33.44 -54.02 5.37
#